data_AF-L1NG04-F1
#
_entry.id   AF-L1NG04-F1
#
_cell.length_a   1.000
_cell.length_b   1.000
_cell.length_c   1.000
_cell.angle_alpha   90.00
_cell.angle_beta   90.00
_cell.angle_gamma   90.00
#
_symmetry.space_group_name_H-M   'P 1'
#
loop_
_entity.id
_entity.type
_entity.pdbx_description
1 polymer ?
#
loop_
_entity_poly.entity_id
_entity_poly.type
_entity_poly.pdbx_seq_one_letter_code
_entity_poly.pdbx_strand_id
1 'polypeptide(L)'
;MNAKVALLRQDENKTFMHPDTPCSVSGASVARFADIEILRYEIPGFANLPLERKLFIYHLSRAALAGRDITFDQNGRYSLRLRELFEGIYLHYEGERDHEEFRGVEEYLFRLWFSSGIHHHYGSEKFEPQFSRAYLCRLIEAVQAERGELLRFHGPELGELLEVIFNPHLEPRRTVQSGEKDLLQASSANFYSPGVTQQEAETFYREAYEVLTEEEQTTPPSLGLNSRLARREDGKLYEQTYRIGGLYDEALSLISAELHAALPYAEGERQRETILALLDYYKTGDLEEYNRCMISWVGDTQTEVDFINGFTEVYTDPLGMKGMWESLVHIRNHEASKRTEKLCREAAWFEKHAPIDERFKKEEPRGVTATVVSVAMLAGDSYPATPIGINLPNADWIRATHGSKSVTIDNIHEAYREASRHSGMDEVFIPNPEVRALLAKYDNLTDHLHTDLHECLGHGSGRLLPGVSADALGAYHSTLEEARADLFALYYMADEKLIELELLPDHEAYKACYYRYLLNGLVTQLVRIRPGHQLEEAHMRNRALIARYVLEHGEAIGALELRGLELIIHDYAAIRPIIGELLREVQRIKSTGDHEAGRLLVERYAISVDPELHREVLTRYTQLGIAPYKGFVNPRLEPVLEGDKIIDIVAHYDEGYAEQMLRYRREYSTLCSNPISLETLRHPEPSDETLEVAKELRSNLRHSMDGQVASSMRSKGLYYGINFGLTLDYIIRLAEKQPKTEDLAAYILSRDVRELKIIGQLIYPPECMTYEKATELALTVSSNPELRDYIAKNLFDRIPESTHWALDWSLCSNVSSRQELLPVAFTILVRKITKGFIIQPPMWRQRLLNMLLDILSDGTVAYPTTLQRTALLLLKRWGREDKAIREQILSSTSLSGWRSSESLVLREFADDITFELEEYPSN
;
A
#
# COMPACT_ATOMS: atom_id res chain seq x y z
N MET A 1 12.96 -25.29 6.76
CA MET A 1 13.88 -25.86 7.77
C MET A 1 13.43 -25.28 9.10
N ASN A 2 12.82 -26.12 9.93
CA ASN A 2 12.20 -25.74 11.21
C ASN A 2 13.25 -25.53 12.30
N ALA A 3 12.86 -24.70 13.28
CA ALA A 3 13.49 -24.47 14.59
C ALA A 3 14.67 -23.48 14.66
N LYS A 4 14.34 -22.20 14.93
CA LYS A 4 14.88 -21.36 16.02
C LYS A 4 14.58 -19.89 15.75
N VAL A 5 13.35 -19.46 16.04
CA VAL A 5 13.05 -18.06 16.36
C VAL A 5 12.29 -18.09 17.68
N ALA A 6 13.06 -18.11 18.76
CA ALA A 6 12.57 -17.95 20.12
C ALA A 6 13.72 -17.34 20.90
N LEU A 7 13.63 -16.03 21.17
CA LEU A 7 14.21 -15.34 22.32
C LEU A 7 14.02 -13.83 22.15
N LEU A 8 12.79 -13.36 22.40
CA LEU A 8 12.57 -12.07 23.06
C LEU A 8 11.58 -12.32 24.22
N ARG A 9 11.86 -11.67 25.33
CA ARG A 9 11.52 -12.09 26.70
C ARG A 9 10.02 -12.13 26.96
N GLN A 10 9.51 -13.29 27.37
CA GLN A 10 8.26 -13.39 28.14
C GLN A 10 8.61 -13.09 29.60
N ASP A 11 8.18 -11.94 30.11
CA ASP A 11 8.14 -11.73 31.56
C ASP A 11 6.97 -12.54 32.14
N GLU A 12 7.30 -13.44 33.06
CA GLU A 12 6.36 -14.31 33.75
C GLU A 12 5.47 -13.51 34.72
N ASN A 13 4.20 -13.36 34.37
CA ASN A 13 3.13 -13.15 35.35
C ASN A 13 2.01 -14.15 35.07
N LYS A 14 2.22 -15.40 35.50
CA LYS A 14 1.19 -16.46 35.48
C LYS A 14 0.23 -16.28 36.66
N THR A 15 -0.85 -15.54 36.44
CA THR A 15 -2.04 -15.64 37.29
C THR A 15 -2.84 -16.87 36.81
N PHE A 16 -2.94 -17.88 37.67
CA PHE A 16 -3.75 -19.08 37.42
C PHE A 16 -5.21 -18.69 37.15
N MET A 17 -5.71 -18.96 35.94
CA MET A 17 -7.13 -18.85 35.59
C MET A 17 -7.70 -20.24 35.29
N HIS A 18 -8.94 -20.45 35.76
CA HIS A 18 -9.70 -21.69 35.64
C HIS A 18 -9.95 -22.10 34.17
N PRO A 19 -9.95 -23.40 33.84
CA PRO A 19 -10.34 -23.89 32.51
C PRO A 19 -11.87 -23.99 32.45
N ASP A 20 -12.51 -23.33 31.48
CA ASP A 20 -13.82 -23.64 30.87
C ASP A 20 -14.57 -22.41 30.27
N THR A 21 -13.85 -21.37 29.86
CA THR A 21 -14.35 -20.37 28.90
C THR A 21 -13.21 -20.04 27.93
N PRO A 22 -13.37 -20.09 26.59
CA PRO A 22 -12.34 -19.57 25.69
C PRO A 22 -12.16 -18.08 26.01
N CYS A 23 -10.97 -17.70 26.49
CA CYS A 23 -10.63 -16.31 26.69
C CYS A 23 -10.54 -15.67 25.30
N SER A 24 -11.33 -14.64 25.02
CA SER A 24 -11.22 -13.87 23.77
C SER A 24 -9.78 -13.36 23.62
N VAL A 25 -9.22 -13.45 22.41
CA VAL A 25 -7.92 -12.86 22.08
C VAL A 25 -8.04 -11.42 21.61
N SER A 26 -9.26 -10.87 21.53
CA SER A 26 -9.50 -9.48 21.12
C SER A 26 -8.76 -8.51 22.05
N GLY A 27 -8.01 -7.57 21.47
CA GLY A 27 -7.18 -6.62 22.21
C GLY A 27 -5.86 -7.19 22.76
N ALA A 28 -5.55 -8.47 22.53
CA ALA A 28 -4.27 -9.04 22.95
C ALA A 28 -3.10 -8.40 22.18
N SER A 29 -2.06 -7.98 22.91
CA SER A 29 -0.83 -7.44 22.34
C SER A 29 -0.02 -8.53 21.63
N VAL A 30 0.41 -8.25 20.40
CA VAL A 30 1.16 -9.16 19.52
C VAL A 30 2.62 -8.75 19.42
N ALA A 31 2.86 -7.45 19.22
CA ALA A 31 4.18 -6.87 19.09
C ALA A 31 4.15 -5.40 19.53
N ARG A 32 5.27 -4.92 20.07
CA ARG A 32 5.46 -3.52 20.42
C ARG A 32 6.84 -3.08 19.94
N PHE A 33 6.90 -1.97 19.23
CA PHE A 33 8.13 -1.42 18.64
C PHE A 33 7.93 0.09 18.41
N ALA A 34 8.99 0.89 18.54
CA ALA A 34 8.89 2.36 18.51
C ALA A 34 7.71 2.89 19.36
N ASP A 35 6.80 3.64 18.73
CA ASP A 35 5.58 4.23 19.29
C ASP A 35 4.30 3.45 18.90
N ILE A 36 4.45 2.19 18.48
CA ILE A 36 3.38 1.35 17.94
C ILE A 36 3.19 0.09 18.79
N GLU A 37 1.92 -0.30 18.98
CA GLU A 37 1.53 -1.60 19.50
C GLU A 37 0.54 -2.29 18.55
N ILE A 38 0.86 -3.54 18.19
CA ILE A 38 0.02 -4.37 17.34
C ILE A 38 -0.90 -5.21 18.21
N LEU A 39 -2.19 -5.13 17.96
CA LEU A 39 -3.25 -5.83 18.67
C LEU A 39 -3.89 -6.91 17.78
N ARG A 40 -4.72 -7.76 18.38
CA ARG A 40 -5.59 -8.71 17.67
C ARG A 40 -7.04 -8.25 17.71
N TYR A 41 -7.81 -8.64 16.69
CA TYR A 41 -9.26 -8.61 16.72
C TYR A 41 -9.82 -9.99 16.33
N GLU A 42 -11.00 -10.31 16.85
CA GLU A 42 -11.75 -11.52 16.48
C GLU A 42 -12.86 -11.20 15.48
N ILE A 43 -13.40 -12.23 14.81
CA ILE A 43 -14.59 -12.09 13.95
C ILE A 43 -15.75 -12.79 14.67
N PRO A 44 -16.58 -12.06 15.44
CA PRO A 44 -17.64 -12.66 16.24
C PRO A 44 -18.60 -13.49 15.38
N GLY A 45 -18.86 -14.73 15.81
CA GLY A 45 -19.82 -15.61 15.14
C GLY A 45 -19.35 -16.22 13.81
N PHE A 46 -18.12 -15.96 13.35
CA PHE A 46 -17.62 -16.45 12.05
C PHE A 46 -17.76 -17.97 11.87
N ALA A 47 -17.46 -18.75 12.91
CA ALA A 47 -17.56 -20.21 12.88
C ALA A 47 -18.97 -20.71 12.52
N ASN A 48 -20.02 -19.95 12.88
CA ASN A 48 -21.42 -20.30 12.70
C ASN A 48 -22.00 -19.83 11.35
N LEU A 49 -21.22 -19.12 10.52
CA LEU A 49 -21.69 -18.66 9.22
C LEU A 49 -21.89 -19.84 8.25
N PRO A 50 -22.89 -19.78 7.35
CA PRO A 50 -23.02 -20.74 6.27
C PRO A 50 -21.76 -20.75 5.38
N LEU A 51 -21.45 -21.92 4.80
CA LEU A 51 -20.26 -22.10 3.95
C LEU A 51 -20.20 -21.10 2.80
N GLU A 52 -21.33 -20.82 2.12
CA GLU A 52 -21.39 -19.86 1.01
C GLU A 52 -20.91 -18.47 1.43
N ARG A 53 -21.33 -18.02 2.61
CA ARG A 53 -20.91 -16.73 3.17
C ARG A 53 -19.44 -16.73 3.58
N LYS A 54 -18.95 -17.85 4.15
CA LYS A 54 -17.52 -18.02 4.45
C LYS A 54 -16.66 -17.97 3.17
N LEU A 55 -17.12 -18.60 2.09
CA LEU A 55 -16.46 -18.57 0.77
C LEU A 55 -16.47 -17.15 0.18
N PHE A 56 -17.58 -16.42 0.33
CA PHE A 56 -17.67 -15.04 -0.10
C PHE A 56 -16.65 -14.15 0.64
N ILE A 57 -16.63 -14.21 1.97
CA ILE A 57 -15.66 -13.49 2.81
C ILE A 57 -14.23 -13.90 2.44
N TYR A 58 -13.98 -15.19 2.21
CA TYR A 58 -12.65 -15.70 1.85
C TYR A 58 -12.13 -15.09 0.54
N HIS A 59 -12.94 -15.10 -0.53
CA HIS A 59 -12.53 -14.50 -1.82
C HIS A 59 -12.39 -12.99 -1.73
N LEU A 60 -13.32 -12.28 -1.07
CA LEU A 60 -13.19 -10.84 -0.84
C LEU A 60 -11.93 -10.51 -0.02
N SER A 61 -11.58 -11.32 0.97
CA SER A 61 -10.38 -11.15 1.77
C SER A 61 -9.10 -11.37 0.96
N ARG A 62 -9.10 -12.32 0.03
CA ARG A 62 -7.97 -12.52 -0.90
C ARG A 62 -7.83 -11.37 -1.88
N ALA A 63 -8.94 -10.85 -2.39
CA ALA A 63 -8.97 -9.63 -3.19
C ALA A 63 -8.40 -8.44 -2.40
N ALA A 64 -8.75 -8.31 -1.12
CA ALA A 64 -8.20 -7.27 -0.24
C ALA A 64 -6.66 -7.41 -0.09
N LEU A 65 -6.16 -8.59 0.24
CA LEU A 65 -4.73 -8.77 0.49
C LEU A 65 -3.85 -8.59 -0.77
N ALA A 66 -4.39 -8.86 -1.97
CA ALA A 66 -3.69 -8.71 -3.24
C ALA A 66 -3.29 -7.26 -3.58
N GLY A 67 -3.98 -6.26 -3.00
CA GLY A 67 -3.68 -4.84 -3.22
C GLY A 67 -2.61 -4.24 -2.32
N ARG A 68 -2.02 -5.01 -1.39
CA ARG A 68 -0.99 -4.54 -0.44
C ARG A 68 0.13 -3.75 -1.13
N ASP A 69 0.66 -4.25 -2.24
CA ASP A 69 1.82 -3.65 -2.90
C ASP A 69 1.49 -2.32 -3.57
N ILE A 70 0.23 -2.10 -3.97
CA ILE A 70 -0.25 -0.82 -4.53
C ILE A 70 -0.03 0.30 -3.52
N THR A 71 -0.48 0.09 -2.28
CA THR A 71 -0.37 1.07 -1.18
C THR A 71 1.09 1.39 -0.84
N PHE A 72 2.00 0.41 -0.93
CA PHE A 72 3.43 0.68 -0.74
C PHE A 72 3.99 1.62 -1.82
N ASP A 73 3.67 1.36 -3.10
CA ASP A 73 4.14 2.19 -4.20
C ASP A 73 3.54 3.60 -4.17
N GLN A 74 2.24 3.73 -3.84
CA GLN A 74 1.55 5.02 -3.69
C GLN A 74 2.14 5.86 -2.55
N ASN A 75 2.46 5.26 -1.40
CA ASN A 75 3.06 5.96 -0.26
C ASN A 75 4.49 6.46 -0.56
N GLY A 76 5.21 5.87 -1.52
CA GLY A 76 6.52 6.36 -1.93
C GLY A 76 7.24 5.49 -2.95
N ARG A 77 7.92 6.14 -3.90
CA ARG A 77 8.63 5.51 -5.04
C ARG A 77 9.77 4.55 -4.70
N TYR A 78 10.19 4.51 -3.44
CA TYR A 78 11.27 3.67 -2.93
C TYR A 78 10.75 2.56 -2.00
N SER A 79 9.50 2.62 -1.59
CA SER A 79 8.95 1.79 -0.51
C SER A 79 9.05 0.30 -0.80
N LEU A 80 8.70 -0.14 -2.02
CA LEU A 80 8.79 -1.56 -2.40
C LEU A 80 10.23 -2.07 -2.45
N ARG A 81 11.18 -1.29 -3.01
CA ARG A 81 12.62 -1.62 -3.03
C ARG A 81 13.21 -1.70 -1.63
N LEU A 82 12.87 -0.74 -0.77
CA LEU A 82 13.32 -0.74 0.63
C LEU A 82 12.71 -1.90 1.40
N ARG A 83 11.43 -2.21 1.19
CA ARG A 83 10.78 -3.37 1.77
C ARG A 83 11.51 -4.66 1.40
N GLU A 84 11.78 -4.88 0.11
CA GLU A 84 12.50 -6.06 -0.37
C GLU A 84 13.90 -6.16 0.25
N LEU A 85 14.63 -5.04 0.33
CA LEU A 85 15.95 -4.98 0.95
C LEU A 85 15.91 -5.40 2.43
N PHE A 86 15.05 -4.78 3.23
CA PHE A 86 14.97 -5.05 4.66
C PHE A 86 14.37 -6.42 4.98
N GLU A 87 13.36 -6.88 4.22
CA GLU A 87 12.82 -8.24 4.32
C GLU A 87 13.89 -9.28 3.99
N GLY A 88 14.71 -9.05 2.95
CA GLY A 88 15.79 -9.96 2.60
C GLY A 88 16.89 -10.02 3.66
N ILE A 89 17.25 -8.88 4.28
CA ILE A 89 18.16 -8.87 5.43
C ILE A 89 17.55 -9.69 6.58
N TYR A 90 16.28 -9.44 6.91
CA TYR A 90 15.59 -10.11 8.01
C TYR A 90 15.49 -11.63 7.83
N LEU A 91 15.24 -12.09 6.60
CA LEU A 91 15.10 -13.49 6.26
C LEU A 91 16.43 -14.23 6.19
N HIS A 92 17.50 -13.56 5.73
CA HIS A 92 18.71 -14.24 5.29
C HIS A 92 19.96 -13.94 6.12
N TYR A 93 19.96 -12.90 6.96
CA TYR A 93 21.09 -12.63 7.84
C TYR A 93 21.19 -13.66 8.97
N GLU A 94 22.28 -14.44 9.00
CA GLU A 94 22.52 -15.51 9.99
C GLU A 94 23.52 -15.10 11.10
N GLY A 95 24.00 -13.85 11.07
CA GLY A 95 24.91 -13.32 12.10
C GLY A 95 24.22 -12.95 13.41
N GLU A 96 24.90 -12.14 14.24
CA GLU A 96 24.41 -11.76 15.56
C GLU A 96 23.24 -10.77 15.47
N ARG A 97 22.05 -11.22 15.93
CA ARG A 97 20.82 -10.42 15.94
C ARG A 97 20.53 -9.71 17.27
N ASP A 98 21.27 -10.03 18.33
CA ASP A 98 21.08 -9.42 19.66
C ASP A 98 21.78 -8.06 19.81
N HIS A 99 22.43 -7.59 18.74
CA HIS A 99 23.10 -6.30 18.68
C HIS A 99 22.12 -5.13 18.56
N GLU A 100 22.40 -4.01 19.22
CA GLU A 100 21.54 -2.81 19.24
C GLU A 100 21.20 -2.30 17.82
N GLU A 101 22.21 -2.19 16.95
CA GLU A 101 21.98 -1.78 15.55
C GLU A 101 21.12 -2.79 14.76
N PHE A 102 21.18 -4.09 15.06
CA PHE A 102 20.29 -5.07 14.39
C PHE A 102 18.84 -4.88 14.83
N ARG A 103 18.61 -4.63 16.12
CA ARG A 103 17.28 -4.29 16.64
C ARG A 103 16.76 -3.00 16.02
N GLY A 104 17.63 -2.02 15.76
CA GLY A 104 17.28 -0.82 15.00
C GLY A 104 16.86 -1.12 13.55
N VAL A 105 17.51 -2.07 12.89
CA VAL A 105 17.13 -2.55 11.54
C VAL A 105 15.79 -3.30 11.58
N GLU A 106 15.56 -4.15 12.58
CA GLU A 106 14.29 -4.85 12.78
C GLU A 106 13.15 -3.86 13.05
N GLU A 107 13.34 -2.89 13.94
CA GLU A 107 12.35 -1.84 14.22
C GLU A 107 12.02 -1.03 12.96
N TYR A 108 13.03 -0.67 12.15
CA TYR A 108 12.81 0.05 10.90
C TYR A 108 11.97 -0.77 9.91
N LEU A 109 12.22 -2.07 9.78
CA LEU A 109 11.39 -2.97 8.97
C LEU A 109 9.95 -3.05 9.50
N PHE A 110 9.77 -3.15 10.82
CA PHE A 110 8.44 -3.27 11.42
C PHE A 110 7.62 -1.99 11.23
N ARG A 111 8.25 -0.82 11.35
CA ARG A 111 7.65 0.48 11.03
C ARG A 111 7.35 0.62 9.54
N LEU A 112 8.24 0.09 8.68
CA LEU A 112 8.05 0.07 7.24
C LEU A 112 6.84 -0.77 6.84
N TRP A 113 6.65 -1.94 7.46
CA TRP A 113 5.43 -2.73 7.30
C TRP A 113 4.19 -2.03 7.83
N PHE A 114 4.32 -1.35 8.97
CA PHE A 114 3.18 -0.70 9.64
C PHE A 114 2.65 0.50 8.86
N SER A 115 3.56 1.26 8.25
CA SER A 115 3.21 2.52 7.59
C SER A 115 3.15 2.38 6.06
N SER A 116 3.28 1.15 5.54
CA SER A 116 3.38 0.87 4.11
C SER A 116 4.40 1.75 3.37
N GLY A 117 5.52 2.08 4.02
CA GLY A 117 6.48 3.08 3.53
C GLY A 117 7.48 3.50 4.59
N ILE A 118 8.31 4.51 4.29
CA ILE A 118 9.39 4.99 5.19
C ILE A 118 9.02 6.21 6.02
N HIS A 119 7.75 6.57 6.03
CA HIS A 119 7.21 7.72 6.74
C HIS A 119 6.26 7.26 7.82
N HIS A 120 6.15 8.04 8.88
CA HIS A 120 5.22 7.75 9.96
C HIS A 120 3.78 7.81 9.44
N HIS A 121 3.03 6.71 9.61
CA HIS A 121 1.65 6.59 9.15
C HIS A 121 0.74 7.78 9.51
N TYR A 122 0.96 8.37 10.69
CA TYR A 122 0.22 9.54 11.18
C TYR A 122 0.90 10.88 10.83
N GLY A 123 2.03 11.22 11.48
CA GLY A 123 2.74 12.49 11.28
C GLY A 123 3.40 12.69 9.89
N SER A 124 3.45 11.65 9.05
CA SER A 124 3.99 11.70 7.69
C SER A 124 5.48 12.07 7.57
N GLU A 125 6.22 12.25 8.67
CA GLU A 125 7.67 12.48 8.63
C GLU A 125 8.45 11.19 8.37
N LYS A 126 9.60 11.30 7.71
CA LYS A 126 10.46 10.15 7.44
C LYS A 126 11.05 9.56 8.72
N PHE A 127 11.23 8.24 8.74
CA PHE A 127 11.91 7.54 9.84
C PHE A 127 13.38 7.93 9.95
N GLU A 128 13.82 8.13 11.19
CA GLU A 128 15.24 8.20 11.52
C GLU A 128 15.77 6.79 11.83
N PRO A 129 16.81 6.31 11.11
CA PRO A 129 17.36 4.98 11.34
C PRO A 129 18.16 4.93 12.65
N GLN A 130 17.91 3.92 13.47
CA GLN A 130 18.65 3.64 14.73
C GLN A 130 19.84 2.70 14.51
N PHE A 131 20.48 2.80 13.36
CA PHE A 131 21.62 2.00 12.94
C PHE A 131 22.48 2.82 11.99
N SER A 132 23.78 2.54 11.91
CA SER A 132 24.68 3.27 11.02
C SER A 132 24.61 2.78 9.57
N ARG A 133 24.90 3.69 8.62
CA ARG A 133 25.08 3.35 7.20
C ARG A 133 26.09 2.22 7.00
N ALA A 134 27.21 2.29 7.72
CA ALA A 134 28.26 1.28 7.65
C ALA A 134 27.78 -0.09 8.16
N TYR A 135 26.93 -0.13 9.18
CA TYR A 135 26.34 -1.38 9.68
C TYR A 135 25.39 -1.98 8.65
N LEU A 136 24.48 -1.18 8.08
CA LEU A 136 23.56 -1.67 7.04
C LEU A 136 24.32 -2.24 5.83
N CYS A 137 25.36 -1.55 5.34
CA CYS A 137 26.19 -2.08 4.25
C CYS A 137 26.82 -3.44 4.61
N ARG A 138 27.33 -3.61 5.84
CA ARG A 138 27.89 -4.90 6.28
C ARG A 138 26.85 -6.01 6.30
N LEU A 139 25.60 -5.73 6.72
CA LEU A 139 24.53 -6.71 6.69
C LEU A 139 24.23 -7.15 5.25
N ILE A 140 24.12 -6.19 4.33
CA ILE A 140 23.88 -6.45 2.91
C ILE A 140 25.02 -7.28 2.33
N GLU A 141 26.27 -6.87 2.54
CA GLU A 141 27.46 -7.60 2.09
C GLU A 141 27.53 -9.01 2.66
N ALA A 142 27.17 -9.22 3.93
CA ALA A 142 27.13 -10.53 4.56
C ALA A 142 26.06 -11.44 3.91
N VAL A 143 24.83 -10.92 3.76
CA VAL A 143 23.74 -11.67 3.10
C VAL A 143 24.11 -12.00 1.65
N GLN A 144 24.66 -11.04 0.91
CA GLN A 144 25.15 -11.25 -0.44
C GLN A 144 26.23 -12.33 -0.46
N ALA A 145 27.27 -12.21 0.37
CA ALA A 145 28.41 -13.12 0.35
C ALA A 145 28.07 -14.57 0.77
N GLU A 146 27.28 -14.73 1.83
CA GLU A 146 26.98 -16.01 2.46
C GLU A 146 25.78 -16.71 1.83
N ARG A 147 24.76 -15.94 1.41
CA ARG A 147 23.48 -16.48 0.94
C ARG A 147 23.24 -16.24 -0.53
N GLY A 148 24.00 -15.38 -1.21
CA GLY A 148 23.77 -15.03 -2.62
C GLY A 148 22.37 -14.46 -2.86
N GLU A 149 21.84 -13.77 -1.87
CA GLU A 149 20.57 -13.02 -1.90
C GLU A 149 20.90 -11.53 -1.93
N LEU A 150 19.93 -10.67 -2.30
CA LEU A 150 20.11 -9.21 -2.39
C LEU A 150 21.17 -8.75 -3.41
N LEU A 151 21.51 -9.57 -4.41
CA LEU A 151 22.62 -9.28 -5.34
C LEU A 151 22.32 -8.09 -6.27
N ARG A 152 21.05 -7.81 -6.53
CA ARG A 152 20.61 -6.59 -7.23
C ARG A 152 21.01 -5.29 -6.52
N PHE A 153 21.04 -5.29 -5.18
CA PHE A 153 21.30 -4.10 -4.39
C PHE A 153 22.80 -3.81 -4.35
N HIS A 154 23.28 -3.25 -5.44
CA HIS A 154 24.67 -2.89 -5.68
C HIS A 154 24.75 -1.60 -6.52
N GLY A 155 25.92 -0.95 -6.51
CA GLY A 155 26.20 0.18 -7.39
C GLY A 155 25.25 1.38 -7.17
N PRO A 156 24.80 2.05 -8.24
CA PRO A 156 23.94 3.22 -8.16
C PRO A 156 22.61 2.97 -7.42
N GLU A 157 22.00 1.80 -7.58
CA GLU A 157 20.72 1.48 -6.93
C GLU A 157 20.86 1.42 -5.41
N LEU A 158 21.88 0.69 -4.90
CA LEU A 158 22.15 0.68 -3.46
C LEU A 158 22.55 2.08 -2.97
N GLY A 159 23.34 2.82 -3.74
CA GLY A 159 23.72 4.20 -3.42
C GLY A 159 22.50 5.09 -3.21
N GLU A 160 21.54 5.05 -4.13
CA GLU A 160 20.26 5.78 -4.06
C GLU A 160 19.47 5.41 -2.80
N LEU A 161 19.27 4.12 -2.54
CA LEU A 161 18.51 3.66 -1.36
C LEU A 161 19.18 4.07 -0.04
N LEU A 162 20.51 4.01 0.04
CA LEU A 162 21.24 4.49 1.22
C LEU A 162 21.08 6.00 1.41
N GLU A 163 21.09 6.80 0.35
CA GLU A 163 20.80 8.24 0.46
C GLU A 163 19.37 8.49 0.95
N VAL A 164 18.38 7.77 0.41
CA VAL A 164 16.98 7.88 0.86
C VAL A 164 16.84 7.52 2.34
N ILE A 165 17.51 6.48 2.83
CA ILE A 165 17.46 6.07 4.25
C ILE A 165 18.11 7.12 5.15
N PHE A 166 19.32 7.58 4.82
CA PHE A 166 20.17 8.31 5.77
C PHE A 166 20.19 9.84 5.61
N ASN A 167 19.78 10.39 4.46
CA ASN A 167 19.77 11.83 4.24
C ASN A 167 18.41 12.41 4.69
N PRO A 168 18.30 13.12 5.83
CA PRO A 168 17.02 13.61 6.34
C PRO A 168 16.33 14.63 5.42
N HIS A 169 17.06 15.20 4.44
CA HIS A 169 16.51 16.17 3.49
C HIS A 169 15.92 15.55 2.22
N LEU A 170 16.18 14.26 1.96
CA LEU A 170 15.54 13.53 0.86
C LEU A 170 14.26 12.88 1.35
N GLU A 171 13.18 13.05 0.60
CA GLU A 171 11.86 12.51 0.92
C GLU A 171 11.45 12.77 2.39
N PRO A 172 11.56 14.01 2.91
CA PRO A 172 11.46 14.26 4.35
C PRO A 172 10.06 14.02 4.90
N ARG A 173 9.02 14.17 4.07
CA ARG A 173 7.62 13.99 4.44
C ARG A 173 6.84 13.30 3.32
N ARG A 174 5.98 12.35 3.68
CA ARG A 174 5.08 11.67 2.74
C ARG A 174 4.13 12.66 2.07
N THR A 175 3.48 13.49 2.88
CA THR A 175 2.54 14.50 2.41
C THR A 175 2.72 15.81 3.17
N VAL A 176 2.54 16.91 2.45
CA VAL A 176 2.55 18.28 2.96
C VAL A 176 1.31 18.98 2.41
N GLN A 177 0.40 19.39 3.29
CA GLN A 177 -0.91 19.91 2.91
C GLN A 177 -1.04 21.44 3.05
N SER A 178 -0.02 22.12 3.54
CA SER A 178 -0.05 23.58 3.74
C SER A 178 1.35 24.17 3.79
N GLY A 179 1.49 25.42 3.34
CA GLY A 179 2.74 26.20 3.40
C GLY A 179 2.96 27.03 2.15
N GLU A 180 4.07 27.78 2.12
CA GLU A 180 4.44 28.62 0.97
C GLU A 180 5.20 27.86 -0.13
N LYS A 181 5.58 26.61 0.13
CA LYS A 181 6.28 25.75 -0.85
C LYS A 181 5.26 25.04 -1.74
N ASP A 182 5.68 24.70 -2.94
CA ASP A 182 4.94 23.78 -3.83
C ASP A 182 4.69 22.46 -3.09
N LEU A 183 3.42 22.12 -2.89
CA LEU A 183 3.01 20.98 -2.07
C LEU A 183 3.42 19.63 -2.70
N LEU A 184 3.44 19.55 -4.04
CA LEU A 184 3.87 18.34 -4.74
C LEU A 184 5.37 18.10 -4.57
N GLN A 185 6.17 19.16 -4.71
CA GLN A 185 7.63 19.05 -4.52
C GLN A 185 8.02 18.79 -3.06
N ALA A 186 7.19 19.23 -2.11
CA ALA A 186 7.40 19.00 -0.69
C ALA A 186 6.95 17.61 -0.21
N SER A 187 6.24 16.84 -1.04
CA SER A 187 5.63 15.56 -0.71
C SER A 187 6.30 14.39 -1.43
N SER A 188 6.47 13.27 -0.72
CA SER A 188 7.09 12.03 -1.24
C SER A 188 6.10 11.02 -1.83
N ALA A 189 4.79 11.19 -1.58
CA ALA A 189 3.76 10.34 -2.14
C ALA A 189 3.87 10.28 -3.67
N ASN A 190 3.67 9.09 -4.24
CA ASN A 190 4.09 8.77 -5.61
C ASN A 190 2.98 8.98 -6.65
N PHE A 191 2.08 9.93 -6.39
CA PHE A 191 0.96 10.24 -7.26
C PHE A 191 1.31 11.15 -8.45
N TYR A 192 2.45 11.83 -8.37
CA TYR A 192 2.93 12.75 -9.39
C TYR A 192 4.37 12.42 -9.76
N SER A 193 4.70 12.53 -11.04
CA SER A 193 6.09 12.34 -11.47
C SER A 193 7.01 13.44 -10.97
N PRO A 194 8.29 13.13 -10.67
CA PRO A 194 9.25 14.13 -10.22
C PRO A 194 9.31 15.33 -11.18
N GLY A 195 9.18 16.54 -10.62
CA GLY A 195 9.22 17.78 -11.40
C GLY A 195 7.87 18.23 -11.97
N VAL A 196 6.76 17.54 -11.68
CA VAL A 196 5.43 18.14 -11.85
C VAL A 196 5.19 19.14 -10.72
N THR A 197 4.83 20.36 -11.08
CA THR A 197 4.51 21.42 -10.11
C THR A 197 3.03 21.39 -9.74
N GLN A 198 2.70 21.91 -8.56
CA GLN A 198 1.32 22.08 -8.10
C GLN A 198 0.47 22.82 -9.13
N GLN A 199 0.98 23.93 -9.67
CA GLN A 199 0.26 24.76 -10.63
C GLN A 199 -0.07 24.01 -11.93
N GLU A 200 0.86 23.20 -12.43
CA GLU A 200 0.63 22.39 -13.63
C GLU A 200 -0.43 21.31 -13.38
N ALA A 201 -0.39 20.63 -12.23
CA ALA A 201 -1.38 19.62 -11.87
C ALA A 201 -2.79 20.21 -11.71
N GLU A 202 -2.91 21.31 -10.96
CA GLU A 202 -4.19 22.03 -10.80
C GLU A 202 -4.74 22.51 -12.15
N THR A 203 -3.87 23.00 -13.03
CA THR A 203 -4.28 23.44 -14.38
C THR A 203 -4.73 22.27 -15.23
N PHE A 204 -4.00 21.15 -15.20
CA PHE A 204 -4.34 19.93 -15.94
C PHE A 204 -5.76 19.43 -15.58
N TYR A 205 -6.08 19.34 -14.29
CA TYR A 205 -7.39 18.86 -13.87
C TYR A 205 -8.51 19.87 -14.04
N ARG A 206 -8.22 21.18 -13.90
CA ARG A 206 -9.19 22.23 -14.24
C ARG A 206 -9.58 22.16 -15.71
N GLU A 207 -8.60 22.04 -16.60
CA GLU A 207 -8.84 21.90 -18.05
C GLU A 207 -9.60 20.61 -18.38
N ALA A 208 -9.28 19.50 -17.71
CA ALA A 208 -10.02 18.25 -17.86
C ALA A 208 -11.51 18.40 -17.46
N TYR A 209 -11.79 19.13 -16.38
CA TYR A 209 -13.15 19.42 -15.94
C TYR A 209 -13.91 20.34 -16.91
N GLU A 210 -13.23 21.36 -17.47
CA GLU A 210 -13.83 22.30 -18.44
C GLU A 210 -14.27 21.64 -19.75
N VAL A 211 -13.70 20.48 -20.09
CA VAL A 211 -14.05 19.72 -21.30
C VAL A 211 -15.28 18.81 -21.09
N LEU A 212 -15.70 18.57 -19.85
CA LEU A 212 -16.91 17.82 -19.55
C LEU A 212 -18.15 18.52 -20.13
N THR A 213 -19.06 17.73 -20.67
CA THR A 213 -20.37 18.21 -21.14
C THR A 213 -21.21 18.77 -20.00
N GLU A 214 -22.21 19.59 -20.32
CA GLU A 214 -23.14 20.13 -19.30
C GLU A 214 -23.85 19.01 -18.50
N GLU A 215 -24.12 17.86 -19.13
CA GLU A 215 -24.71 16.70 -18.46
C GLU A 215 -23.72 16.05 -17.48
N GLU A 216 -22.48 15.78 -17.92
CA GLU A 216 -21.42 15.21 -17.07
C GLU A 216 -21.09 16.12 -15.89
N GLN A 217 -21.12 17.44 -16.05
CA GLN A 217 -20.89 18.38 -14.93
C GLN A 217 -21.96 18.29 -13.83
N THR A 218 -23.14 17.73 -14.10
CA THR A 218 -24.16 17.49 -13.06
C THR A 218 -23.92 16.20 -12.28
N THR A 219 -23.17 15.26 -12.86
CA THR A 219 -22.80 13.96 -12.27
C THR A 219 -21.32 13.69 -12.52
N PRO A 220 -20.41 14.55 -12.07
CA PRO A 220 -19.03 14.52 -12.54
C PRO A 220 -18.31 13.25 -12.07
N PRO A 221 -17.45 12.66 -12.92
CA PRO A 221 -16.51 11.63 -12.48
C PRO A 221 -15.47 12.25 -11.54
N SER A 222 -14.93 11.43 -10.64
CA SER A 222 -13.85 11.82 -9.73
C SER A 222 -12.50 11.90 -10.47
N LEU A 223 -12.32 12.94 -11.31
CA LEU A 223 -11.14 13.12 -12.16
C LEU A 223 -9.84 13.03 -11.34
N GLY A 224 -8.92 12.18 -11.82
CA GLY A 224 -7.63 11.95 -11.18
C GLY A 224 -7.61 10.92 -10.05
N LEU A 225 -8.76 10.36 -9.63
CA LEU A 225 -8.84 9.43 -8.51
C LEU A 225 -7.95 8.18 -8.67
N ASN A 226 -7.88 7.62 -9.87
CA ASN A 226 -7.25 6.33 -10.15
C ASN A 226 -6.08 6.42 -11.13
N SER A 227 -5.24 7.43 -11.00
CA SER A 227 -4.12 7.63 -11.90
C SER A 227 -2.94 8.29 -11.22
N ARG A 228 -1.75 8.06 -11.77
CA ARG A 228 -0.56 8.86 -11.48
C ARG A 228 -0.36 9.90 -12.58
N LEU A 229 -0.15 11.17 -12.23
CA LEU A 229 0.10 12.22 -13.22
C LEU A 229 1.59 12.24 -13.60
N ALA A 230 1.88 11.90 -14.85
CA ALA A 230 3.22 11.78 -15.40
C ALA A 230 3.51 12.83 -16.48
N ARG A 231 4.78 12.97 -16.85
CA ARG A 231 5.24 13.89 -17.89
C ARG A 231 5.94 13.13 -19.01
N ARG A 232 5.63 13.48 -20.26
CA ARG A 232 6.32 13.02 -21.46
C ARG A 232 7.64 13.77 -21.67
N GLU A 233 8.49 13.28 -22.56
CA GLU A 233 9.76 13.94 -22.90
C GLU A 233 9.56 15.35 -23.49
N ASP A 234 8.45 15.60 -24.19
CA ASP A 234 8.07 16.91 -24.74
C ASP A 234 7.50 17.89 -23.69
N GLY A 235 7.43 17.47 -22.42
CA GLY A 235 6.93 18.28 -21.32
C GLY A 235 5.42 18.19 -21.07
N LYS A 236 4.65 17.55 -21.96
CA LYS A 236 3.19 17.40 -21.78
C LYS A 236 2.87 16.43 -20.66
N LEU A 237 1.84 16.76 -19.88
CA LEU A 237 1.32 15.91 -18.82
C LEU A 237 0.33 14.88 -19.37
N TYR A 238 0.30 13.70 -18.76
CA TYR A 238 -0.65 12.63 -19.06
C TYR A 238 -0.88 11.76 -17.83
N GLU A 239 -1.97 11.00 -17.82
CA GLU A 239 -2.31 10.10 -16.73
C GLU A 239 -1.82 8.66 -17.00
N GLN A 240 -1.07 8.10 -16.05
CA GLN A 240 -0.82 6.67 -15.95
C GLN A 240 -1.96 6.05 -15.13
N THR A 241 -3.03 5.64 -15.80
CA THR A 241 -4.23 5.08 -15.17
C THR A 241 -3.95 3.74 -14.50
N TYR A 242 -4.50 3.54 -13.30
CA TYR A 242 -4.47 2.28 -12.57
C TYR A 242 -5.52 1.32 -13.12
N ARG A 243 -5.09 0.33 -13.91
CA ARG A 243 -6.00 -0.64 -14.56
C ARG A 243 -5.27 -1.90 -15.02
N ILE A 244 -6.03 -2.92 -15.38
CA ILE A 244 -5.52 -4.09 -16.09
C ILE A 244 -4.94 -3.64 -17.45
N GLY A 245 -3.71 -4.06 -17.75
CA GLY A 245 -2.93 -3.58 -18.89
C GLY A 245 -2.45 -2.12 -18.77
N GLY A 246 -2.41 -1.57 -17.55
CA GLY A 246 -1.79 -0.28 -17.22
C GLY A 246 -0.97 -0.36 -15.94
N LEU A 247 -0.84 0.76 -15.22
CA LEU A 247 -0.12 0.77 -13.95
C LEU A 247 -0.88 -0.10 -12.91
N TYR A 248 -0.13 -0.93 -12.17
CA TYR A 248 -0.62 -1.92 -11.20
C TYR A 248 -1.38 -3.12 -11.77
N ASP A 249 -1.23 -3.42 -13.07
CA ASP A 249 -1.87 -4.53 -13.76
C ASP A 249 -1.81 -5.87 -12.99
N GLU A 250 -0.63 -6.29 -12.51
CA GLU A 250 -0.48 -7.59 -11.85
C GLU A 250 -1.33 -7.72 -10.58
N ALA A 251 -1.38 -6.65 -9.77
CA ALA A 251 -2.19 -6.62 -8.56
C ALA A 251 -3.69 -6.58 -8.90
N LEU A 252 -4.09 -5.69 -9.81
CA LEU A 252 -5.50 -5.49 -10.21
C LEU A 252 -6.07 -6.72 -10.93
N SER A 253 -5.25 -7.45 -11.68
CA SER A 253 -5.60 -8.72 -12.29
C SER A 253 -5.90 -9.80 -11.24
N LEU A 254 -5.09 -9.90 -10.18
CA LEU A 254 -5.34 -10.84 -9.09
C LEU A 254 -6.56 -10.45 -8.25
N ILE A 255 -6.71 -9.16 -7.93
CA ILE A 255 -7.90 -8.61 -7.26
C ILE A 255 -9.15 -8.98 -8.06
N SER A 256 -9.14 -8.74 -9.38
CA SER A 256 -10.26 -9.03 -10.26
C SER A 256 -10.57 -10.53 -10.36
N ALA A 257 -9.55 -11.40 -10.34
CA ALA A 257 -9.76 -12.84 -10.33
C ALA A 257 -10.49 -13.31 -9.06
N GLU A 258 -10.13 -12.77 -7.90
CA GLU A 258 -10.77 -13.10 -6.62
C GLU A 258 -12.18 -12.49 -6.50
N LEU A 259 -12.39 -11.25 -6.96
CA LEU A 259 -13.71 -10.65 -7.05
C LEU A 259 -14.64 -11.46 -7.98
N HIS A 260 -14.11 -11.95 -9.11
CA HIS A 260 -14.86 -12.83 -10.00
C HIS A 260 -15.19 -14.16 -9.33
N ALA A 261 -14.27 -14.74 -8.55
CA ALA A 261 -14.50 -15.95 -7.77
C ALA A 261 -15.51 -15.76 -6.63
N ALA A 262 -15.70 -14.53 -6.15
CA ALA A 262 -16.70 -14.17 -5.14
C ALA A 262 -18.14 -14.09 -5.71
N LEU A 263 -18.31 -13.79 -7.01
CA LEU A 263 -19.62 -13.60 -7.65
C LEU A 263 -20.67 -14.70 -7.40
N PRO A 264 -20.33 -16.00 -7.40
CA PRO A 264 -21.32 -17.06 -7.14
C PRO A 264 -21.91 -17.04 -5.74
N TYR A 265 -21.28 -16.32 -4.80
CA TYR A 265 -21.66 -16.27 -3.39
C TYR A 265 -22.23 -14.90 -2.98
N ALA A 266 -22.46 -14.00 -3.95
CA ALA A 266 -23.12 -12.73 -3.69
C ALA A 266 -24.56 -12.95 -3.19
N GLU A 267 -24.98 -12.16 -2.20
CA GLU A 267 -26.24 -12.33 -1.46
C GLU A 267 -27.46 -11.76 -2.20
N GLY A 268 -27.24 -11.02 -3.30
CA GLY A 268 -28.29 -10.47 -4.14
C GLY A 268 -27.80 -9.91 -5.48
N GLU A 269 -28.73 -9.59 -6.38
CA GLU A 269 -28.41 -9.07 -7.72
C GLU A 269 -27.71 -7.70 -7.68
N ARG A 270 -28.03 -6.83 -6.71
CA ARG A 270 -27.33 -5.53 -6.55
C ARG A 270 -25.87 -5.70 -6.14
N GLN A 271 -25.59 -6.57 -5.17
CA GLN A 271 -24.22 -6.91 -4.80
C GLN A 271 -23.45 -7.50 -5.98
N ARG A 272 -24.09 -8.36 -6.77
CA ARG A 272 -23.51 -8.94 -7.99
C ARG A 272 -23.22 -7.85 -9.03
N GLU A 273 -24.14 -6.91 -9.25
CA GLU A 273 -23.94 -5.76 -10.13
C GLU A 273 -22.79 -4.86 -9.67
N THR A 274 -22.68 -4.62 -8.36
CA THR A 274 -21.58 -3.86 -7.75
C THR A 274 -20.23 -4.51 -8.06
N ILE A 275 -20.10 -5.83 -7.84
CA ILE A 275 -18.86 -6.56 -8.16
C ILE A 275 -18.56 -6.50 -9.66
N LEU A 276 -19.57 -6.64 -10.53
CA LEU A 276 -19.37 -6.54 -11.98
C LEU A 276 -18.92 -5.15 -12.41
N ALA A 277 -19.50 -4.09 -11.84
CA ALA A 277 -19.07 -2.71 -12.09
C ALA A 277 -17.64 -2.45 -11.62
N LEU A 278 -17.27 -2.98 -10.45
CA LEU A 278 -15.90 -2.90 -9.96
C LEU A 278 -14.90 -3.64 -10.88
N LEU A 279 -15.28 -4.80 -11.42
CA LEU A 279 -14.47 -5.53 -12.40
C LEU A 279 -14.31 -4.75 -13.71
N ASP A 280 -15.37 -4.13 -14.20
CA ASP A 280 -15.33 -3.29 -15.39
C ASP A 280 -14.43 -2.06 -15.16
N TYR A 281 -14.56 -1.41 -14.00
CA TYR A 281 -13.70 -0.30 -13.57
C TYR A 281 -12.22 -0.69 -13.55
N TYR A 282 -11.84 -1.79 -12.90
CA TYR A 282 -10.43 -2.22 -12.86
C TYR A 282 -9.90 -2.63 -14.23
N LYS A 283 -10.78 -3.10 -15.12
CA LYS A 283 -10.39 -3.47 -16.49
C LYS A 283 -10.17 -2.25 -17.37
N THR A 284 -11.03 -1.25 -17.30
CA THR A 284 -11.00 -0.09 -18.22
C THR A 284 -10.22 1.08 -17.67
N GLY A 285 -10.24 1.27 -16.34
CA GLY A 285 -9.81 2.47 -15.64
C GLY A 285 -10.82 3.62 -15.73
N ASP A 286 -12.04 3.38 -16.22
CA ASP A 286 -13.05 4.41 -16.49
C ASP A 286 -13.77 4.84 -15.20
N LEU A 287 -13.70 6.12 -14.86
CA LEU A 287 -14.32 6.68 -13.66
C LEU A 287 -15.86 6.68 -13.71
N GLU A 288 -16.48 6.54 -14.88
CA GLU A 288 -17.93 6.34 -14.95
C GLU A 288 -18.35 4.94 -14.51
N GLU A 289 -17.52 3.93 -14.74
CA GLU A 289 -17.74 2.58 -14.19
C GLU A 289 -17.58 2.59 -12.66
N TYR A 290 -16.71 3.46 -12.13
CA TYR A 290 -16.61 3.70 -10.68
C TYR A 290 -17.87 4.37 -10.13
N ASN A 291 -18.39 5.41 -10.79
CA ASN A 291 -19.68 6.02 -10.43
C ASN A 291 -20.80 4.97 -10.41
N ARG A 292 -20.89 4.13 -11.45
CA ARG A 292 -21.87 3.04 -11.54
C ARG A 292 -21.73 2.05 -10.38
N CYS A 293 -20.50 1.67 -10.05
CA CYS A 293 -20.19 0.80 -8.92
C CYS A 293 -20.69 1.41 -7.60
N MET A 294 -20.35 2.66 -7.32
CA MET A 294 -20.75 3.35 -6.09
C MET A 294 -22.27 3.52 -5.98
N ILE A 295 -22.97 3.84 -7.08
CA ILE A 295 -24.43 3.96 -7.10
C ILE A 295 -25.11 2.62 -6.79
N SER A 296 -24.63 1.52 -7.40
CA SER A 296 -25.14 0.18 -7.13
C SER A 296 -24.87 -0.23 -5.67
N TRP A 297 -23.66 0.04 -5.19
CA TRP A 297 -23.22 -0.28 -3.83
C TRP A 297 -24.04 0.44 -2.76
N VAL A 298 -24.21 1.77 -2.86
CA VAL A 298 -25.05 2.54 -1.92
C VAL A 298 -26.49 2.03 -1.92
N GLY A 299 -26.98 1.63 -3.09
CA GLY A 299 -28.31 1.07 -3.25
C GLY A 299 -28.51 -0.30 -2.61
N ASP A 300 -27.46 -0.97 -2.14
CA ASP A 300 -27.50 -2.31 -1.56
C ASP A 300 -27.44 -2.29 -0.03
N THR A 301 -28.60 -2.12 0.63
CA THR A 301 -28.69 -1.87 2.08
C THR A 301 -29.05 -3.09 2.92
N GLN A 302 -29.25 -4.24 2.29
CA GLN A 302 -29.80 -5.45 2.93
C GLN A 302 -28.78 -6.60 3.04
N THR A 303 -27.54 -6.39 2.62
CA THR A 303 -26.48 -7.40 2.66
C THR A 303 -26.02 -7.67 4.10
N GLU A 304 -25.63 -8.93 4.33
CA GLU A 304 -25.01 -9.36 5.58
C GLU A 304 -23.49 -9.20 5.53
N VAL A 305 -22.88 -9.48 4.37
CA VAL A 305 -21.47 -9.23 4.08
C VAL A 305 -21.38 -8.10 3.08
N ASP A 306 -20.54 -7.11 3.38
CA ASP A 306 -20.28 -5.99 2.49
C ASP A 306 -18.78 -5.66 2.50
N PHE A 307 -18.33 -4.88 1.52
CA PHE A 307 -16.91 -4.63 1.32
C PHE A 307 -16.62 -3.28 0.65
N ILE A 308 -15.43 -2.77 0.93
CA ILE A 308 -14.76 -1.69 0.20
C ILE A 308 -13.55 -2.32 -0.50
N ASN A 309 -13.32 -2.00 -1.76
CA ASN A 309 -12.14 -2.43 -2.51
C ASN A 309 -11.93 -1.46 -3.69
N GLY A 310 -10.98 -0.53 -3.56
CA GLY A 310 -10.83 0.53 -4.55
C GLY A 310 -9.85 1.63 -4.15
N PHE A 311 -9.72 2.62 -5.03
CA PHE A 311 -9.02 3.88 -4.75
C PHE A 311 -10.02 4.85 -4.14
N THR A 312 -10.03 4.98 -2.81
CA THR A 312 -11.14 5.60 -2.08
C THR A 312 -10.79 6.98 -1.53
N GLU A 313 -9.85 7.03 -0.58
CA GLU A 313 -9.56 8.23 0.20
C GLU A 313 -8.39 9.01 -0.37
N VAL A 314 -8.48 10.34 -0.33
CA VAL A 314 -7.52 11.24 -0.97
C VAL A 314 -6.60 11.96 0.03
N TYR A 315 -6.59 11.55 1.30
CA TYR A 315 -5.88 12.26 2.38
C TYR A 315 -4.35 12.33 2.19
N THR A 316 -3.77 11.27 1.61
CA THR A 316 -2.33 11.20 1.37
C THR A 316 -1.89 12.12 0.23
N ASP A 317 -2.79 12.43 -0.69
CA ASP A 317 -2.50 13.36 -1.78
C ASP A 317 -2.42 14.80 -1.26
N PRO A 318 -1.28 15.51 -1.43
CA PRO A 318 -1.20 16.94 -1.11
C PRO A 318 -2.25 17.82 -1.79
N LEU A 319 -2.82 17.41 -2.94
CA LEU A 319 -3.88 18.16 -3.64
C LEU A 319 -5.29 17.60 -3.40
N GLY A 320 -5.43 16.48 -2.68
CA GLY A 320 -6.73 15.87 -2.38
C GLY A 320 -7.49 15.34 -3.60
N MET A 321 -6.79 14.88 -4.65
CA MET A 321 -7.38 14.35 -5.89
C MET A 321 -7.19 12.84 -6.08
N LYS A 322 -6.10 12.29 -5.55
CA LYS A 322 -5.60 10.94 -5.86
C LYS A 322 -6.00 9.96 -4.78
N GLY A 323 -6.70 8.90 -5.16
CA GLY A 323 -7.18 7.89 -4.22
C GLY A 323 -6.08 6.92 -3.80
N MET A 324 -5.89 6.77 -2.49
CA MET A 324 -5.16 5.66 -1.91
C MET A 324 -5.96 4.37 -2.09
N TRP A 325 -5.27 3.28 -2.44
CA TRP A 325 -5.89 1.96 -2.51
C TRP A 325 -6.14 1.41 -1.10
N GLU A 326 -7.38 0.99 -0.86
CA GLU A 326 -7.78 0.33 0.38
C GLU A 326 -8.80 -0.78 0.14
N SER A 327 -8.90 -1.67 1.13
CA SER A 327 -9.97 -2.64 1.16
C SER A 327 -10.33 -3.06 2.59
N LEU A 328 -11.62 -3.29 2.79
CA LEU A 328 -12.18 -3.72 4.06
C LEU A 328 -13.34 -4.67 3.77
N VAL A 329 -13.34 -5.84 4.39
CA VAL A 329 -14.44 -6.82 4.30
C VAL A 329 -15.10 -6.89 5.66
N HIS A 330 -16.43 -6.75 5.72
CA HIS A 330 -17.13 -6.69 6.98
C HIS A 330 -18.48 -7.40 6.96
N ILE A 331 -18.96 -7.71 8.17
CA ILE A 331 -20.17 -8.48 8.41
C ILE A 331 -21.09 -7.63 9.30
N ARG A 332 -22.36 -7.50 8.93
CA ARG A 332 -23.35 -6.76 9.71
C ARG A 332 -23.53 -7.38 11.09
N ASN A 333 -23.51 -6.53 12.12
CA ASN A 333 -23.88 -6.87 13.49
C ASN A 333 -25.33 -6.40 13.73
N HIS A 334 -26.28 -7.33 13.66
CA HIS A 334 -27.71 -7.02 13.82
C HIS A 334 -28.07 -6.47 15.19
N GLU A 335 -27.51 -7.01 16.26
CA GLU A 335 -27.82 -6.55 17.62
C GLU A 335 -27.33 -5.12 17.84
N ALA A 336 -26.09 -4.83 17.43
CA ALA A 336 -25.54 -3.49 17.54
C ALA A 336 -26.21 -2.49 16.57
N SER A 337 -26.60 -2.92 15.37
CA SER A 337 -27.29 -2.05 14.39
C SER A 337 -28.68 -1.58 14.83
N LYS A 338 -29.34 -2.25 15.80
CA LYS A 338 -30.63 -1.76 16.35
C LYS A 338 -30.53 -0.34 16.91
N ARG A 339 -29.36 0.06 17.42
CA ARG A 339 -29.15 1.39 18.01
C ARG A 339 -29.06 2.48 16.93
N THR A 340 -28.32 2.22 15.84
CA THR A 340 -28.20 3.15 14.70
C THR A 340 -29.52 3.27 13.94
N GLU A 341 -30.27 2.18 13.80
CA GLU A 341 -31.61 2.19 13.20
C GLU A 341 -32.59 3.11 13.95
N LYS A 342 -32.55 3.10 15.30
CA LYS A 342 -33.36 4.03 16.13
C LYS A 342 -33.01 5.49 15.85
N LEU A 343 -31.72 5.82 15.71
CA LEU A 343 -31.24 7.17 15.40
C LEU A 343 -31.67 7.62 14.00
N CYS A 344 -31.39 6.81 12.97
CA CYS A 344 -31.71 7.16 11.59
C CYS A 344 -33.20 7.35 11.35
N ARG A 345 -34.08 6.60 12.05
CA ARG A 345 -35.53 6.78 11.97
C ARG A 345 -35.98 8.17 12.43
N GLU A 346 -35.26 8.78 13.35
CA GLU A 346 -35.55 10.09 13.92
C GLU A 346 -34.70 11.20 13.30
N ALA A 347 -33.98 10.95 12.19
CA ALA A 347 -33.08 11.92 11.56
C ALA A 347 -33.75 13.27 11.28
N ALA A 348 -35.01 13.27 10.83
CA ALA A 348 -35.80 14.49 10.62
C ALA A 348 -36.06 15.29 11.90
N TRP A 349 -36.20 14.60 13.05
CA TRP A 349 -36.33 15.25 14.34
C TRP A 349 -35.01 15.93 14.72
N PHE A 350 -33.88 15.23 14.57
CA PHE A 350 -32.55 15.78 14.88
C PHE A 350 -32.18 16.95 13.96
N GLU A 351 -32.49 16.91 12.67
CA GLU A 351 -32.24 18.05 11.77
C GLU A 351 -33.07 19.27 12.17
N LYS A 352 -34.36 19.06 12.48
CA LYS A 352 -35.28 20.14 12.85
C LYS A 352 -34.88 20.82 14.16
N HIS A 353 -34.39 20.07 15.14
CA HIS A 353 -34.02 20.60 16.46
C HIS A 353 -32.55 21.00 16.57
N ALA A 354 -31.77 20.88 15.48
CA ALA A 354 -30.37 21.26 15.48
C ALA A 354 -30.23 22.76 15.78
N PRO A 355 -29.24 23.19 16.59
CA PRO A 355 -29.09 24.57 17.04
C PRO A 355 -28.51 25.49 15.95
N ILE A 356 -28.66 25.12 14.68
CA ILE A 356 -28.18 25.82 13.49
C ILE A 356 -29.27 26.73 12.90
N ASP A 357 -28.88 27.68 12.04
CA ASP A 357 -29.82 28.56 11.34
C ASP A 357 -30.75 27.77 10.41
N GLU A 358 -32.04 28.13 10.39
CA GLU A 358 -33.08 27.47 9.57
C GLU A 358 -32.72 27.40 8.08
N ARG A 359 -31.97 28.38 7.56
CA ARG A 359 -31.54 28.40 6.15
C ARG A 359 -30.65 27.21 5.79
N PHE A 360 -29.90 26.70 6.78
CA PHE A 360 -28.95 25.61 6.62
C PHE A 360 -29.55 24.24 6.94
N LYS A 361 -30.80 24.14 7.39
CA LYS A 361 -31.45 22.86 7.65
C LYS A 361 -31.95 22.21 6.34
N LYS A 362 -31.87 20.88 6.27
CA LYS A 362 -32.49 20.08 5.20
C LYS A 362 -34.00 19.98 5.42
N GLU A 363 -34.79 20.22 4.37
CA GLU A 363 -36.25 20.08 4.41
C GLU A 363 -36.68 18.60 4.50
N GLU A 364 -35.97 17.72 3.79
CA GLU A 364 -36.11 16.27 3.85
C GLU A 364 -34.73 15.64 4.01
N PRO A 365 -34.22 15.41 5.24
CA PRO A 365 -33.00 14.63 5.41
C PRO A 365 -33.26 13.19 4.96
N ARG A 366 -32.76 12.82 3.77
CA ARG A 366 -32.87 11.47 3.20
C ARG A 366 -31.68 10.59 3.61
N GLY A 367 -31.97 9.35 4.00
CA GLY A 367 -31.29 8.16 3.49
C GLY A 367 -29.85 7.85 3.90
N VAL A 368 -29.40 8.15 5.12
CA VAL A 368 -28.16 7.54 5.63
C VAL A 368 -28.48 6.14 6.14
N THR A 369 -27.91 5.12 5.49
CA THR A 369 -27.97 3.75 6.00
C THR A 369 -26.78 3.56 6.93
N ALA A 370 -27.05 3.53 8.23
CA ALA A 370 -26.02 3.34 9.23
C ALA A 370 -26.04 1.92 9.78
N THR A 371 -24.92 1.23 9.67
CA THR A 371 -24.78 -0.16 10.10
C THR A 371 -23.60 -0.32 11.04
N VAL A 372 -23.79 -1.13 12.08
CA VAL A 372 -22.68 -1.56 12.94
C VAL A 372 -22.20 -2.90 12.42
N VAL A 373 -20.88 -3.06 12.28
CA VAL A 373 -20.28 -4.20 11.59
C VAL A 373 -19.11 -4.79 12.38
N SER A 374 -18.75 -6.03 12.05
CA SER A 374 -17.50 -6.66 12.45
C SER A 374 -16.63 -6.86 11.22
N VAL A 375 -15.42 -6.31 11.24
CA VAL A 375 -14.44 -6.50 10.16
C VAL A 375 -13.93 -7.93 10.16
N ALA A 376 -13.83 -8.52 8.97
CA ALA A 376 -13.23 -9.82 8.71
C ALA A 376 -11.81 -9.71 8.12
N MET A 377 -11.54 -8.66 7.34
CA MET A 377 -10.24 -8.43 6.72
C MET A 377 -9.99 -6.94 6.47
N LEU A 378 -8.77 -6.50 6.73
CA LEU A 378 -8.26 -5.15 6.46
C LEU A 378 -7.11 -5.22 5.45
N ALA A 379 -7.05 -4.28 4.51
CA ALA A 379 -5.93 -4.13 3.59
C ALA A 379 -5.77 -2.70 3.08
N GLY A 380 -4.60 -2.42 2.50
CA GLY A 380 -4.24 -1.11 1.95
C GLY A 380 -4.20 -0.02 3.03
N ASP A 381 -4.74 1.16 2.76
CA ASP A 381 -4.71 2.30 3.71
C ASP A 381 -5.54 2.06 4.99
N SER A 382 -6.34 0.98 5.01
CA SER A 382 -7.07 0.49 6.19
C SER A 382 -6.28 -0.54 7.03
N TYR A 383 -5.02 -0.87 6.70
CA TYR A 383 -4.21 -1.86 7.43
C TYR A 383 -2.74 -1.45 7.56
N PRO A 384 -2.08 -1.72 8.71
CA PRO A 384 -2.60 -2.25 9.97
C PRO A 384 -3.24 -1.20 10.88
N ALA A 385 -2.99 0.09 10.65
CA ALA A 385 -3.77 1.16 11.25
C ALA A 385 -5.09 1.27 10.49
N THR A 386 -6.22 1.17 11.20
CA THR A 386 -7.56 1.09 10.59
C THR A 386 -8.44 2.22 11.12
N PRO A 387 -9.38 2.73 10.30
CA PRO A 387 -10.48 3.53 10.82
C PRO A 387 -11.35 2.71 11.77
N ILE A 388 -12.16 3.42 12.57
CA ILE A 388 -13.18 2.86 13.46
C ILE A 388 -14.61 3.13 12.95
N GLY A 389 -14.74 4.07 12.01
CA GLY A 389 -15.96 4.44 11.30
C GLY A 389 -15.65 4.82 9.86
N ILE A 390 -16.60 4.62 8.94
CA ILE A 390 -16.44 4.91 7.51
C ILE A 390 -17.76 5.48 6.97
N ASN A 391 -17.69 6.49 6.10
CA ASN A 391 -18.87 7.08 5.45
C ASN A 391 -18.63 7.33 3.95
N LEU A 392 -19.20 6.46 3.11
CA LEU A 392 -18.93 6.40 1.68
C LEU A 392 -20.21 6.38 0.83
N PRO A 393 -20.14 6.74 -0.46
CA PRO A 393 -18.97 7.17 -1.23
C PRO A 393 -18.60 8.64 -1.00
N ASN A 394 -17.44 9.04 -1.50
CA ASN A 394 -16.94 10.42 -1.41
C ASN A 394 -17.59 11.41 -2.38
N ALA A 395 -18.15 10.95 -3.51
CA ALA A 395 -18.76 11.84 -4.50
C ALA A 395 -20.06 12.48 -3.98
N ASP A 396 -20.03 13.80 -3.74
CA ASP A 396 -21.14 14.55 -3.15
C ASP A 396 -22.47 14.42 -3.91
N TRP A 397 -22.43 14.40 -5.25
CA TRP A 397 -23.64 14.28 -6.06
C TRP A 397 -24.31 12.91 -5.89
N ILE A 398 -23.52 11.84 -5.72
CA ILE A 398 -24.02 10.49 -5.43
C ILE A 398 -24.65 10.48 -4.04
N ARG A 399 -23.97 11.06 -3.04
CA ARG A 399 -24.51 11.18 -1.67
C ARG A 399 -25.84 11.93 -1.66
N ALA A 400 -25.93 13.03 -2.40
CA ALA A 400 -27.13 13.86 -2.47
C ALA A 400 -28.31 13.15 -3.16
N THR A 401 -28.05 12.34 -4.19
CA THR A 401 -29.08 11.75 -5.05
C THR A 401 -29.47 10.32 -4.64
N HIS A 402 -28.48 9.51 -4.26
CA HIS A 402 -28.61 8.08 -3.99
C HIS A 402 -28.43 7.71 -2.51
N GLY A 403 -27.83 8.59 -1.71
CA GLY A 403 -27.55 8.38 -0.28
C GLY A 403 -26.11 7.98 0.00
N SER A 404 -25.82 7.61 1.25
CA SER A 404 -24.51 7.10 1.67
C SER A 404 -24.66 5.94 2.65
N LYS A 405 -23.59 5.14 2.77
CA LYS A 405 -23.44 4.09 3.77
C LYS A 405 -22.46 4.56 4.83
N SER A 406 -22.94 4.55 6.07
CA SER A 406 -22.17 4.86 7.24
C SER A 406 -21.98 3.58 8.07
N VAL A 407 -20.75 3.29 8.45
CA VAL A 407 -20.37 2.01 9.03
C VAL A 407 -19.55 2.24 10.29
N THR A 408 -19.94 1.62 11.40
CA THR A 408 -19.17 1.62 12.67
C THR A 408 -18.58 0.24 12.92
N ILE A 409 -17.28 0.15 13.21
CA ILE A 409 -16.55 -1.12 13.29
C ILE A 409 -16.40 -1.60 14.75
N ASP A 410 -17.35 -2.41 15.19
CA ASP A 410 -17.55 -2.80 16.59
C ASP A 410 -16.42 -3.69 17.15
N ASN A 411 -15.95 -4.67 16.37
CA ASN A 411 -14.92 -5.61 16.85
C ASN A 411 -13.53 -4.96 16.99
N ILE A 412 -13.26 -3.89 16.25
CA ILE A 412 -12.05 -3.07 16.42
C ILE A 412 -12.18 -2.18 17.66
N HIS A 413 -13.33 -1.53 17.87
CA HIS A 413 -13.63 -0.79 19.11
C HIS A 413 -13.45 -1.69 20.34
N GLU A 414 -14.01 -2.90 20.29
CA GLU A 414 -13.89 -3.89 21.35
C GLU A 414 -12.43 -4.29 21.62
N ALA A 415 -11.63 -4.49 20.57
CA ALA A 415 -10.20 -4.79 20.72
C ALA A 415 -9.42 -3.64 21.38
N TYR A 416 -9.68 -2.38 20.98
CA TYR A 416 -9.11 -1.20 21.65
C TYR A 416 -9.52 -1.13 23.13
N ARG A 417 -10.78 -1.43 23.42
CA ARG A 417 -11.34 -1.40 24.77
C ARG A 417 -10.68 -2.44 25.67
N GLU A 418 -10.61 -3.69 25.22
CA GLU A 418 -9.97 -4.76 25.99
C GLU A 418 -8.46 -4.50 26.20
N ALA A 419 -7.77 -3.94 25.20
CA ALA A 419 -6.38 -3.52 25.35
C ALA A 419 -6.19 -2.36 26.37
N SER A 420 -7.16 -1.46 26.50
CA SER A 420 -7.08 -0.28 27.38
C SER A 420 -7.59 -0.51 28.80
N ARG A 421 -8.40 -1.55 29.04
CA ARG A 421 -9.09 -1.86 30.31
C ARG A 421 -8.19 -1.94 31.55
N HIS A 422 -6.91 -2.23 31.38
CA HIS A 422 -5.91 -2.31 32.46
C HIS A 422 -4.66 -1.48 32.18
N SER A 423 -4.80 -0.45 31.34
CA SER A 423 -3.69 0.40 30.92
C SER A 423 -3.14 1.32 32.01
N GLY A 424 -3.94 1.66 33.03
CA GLY A 424 -3.57 2.64 34.06
C GLY A 424 -3.77 4.10 33.63
N MET A 425 -4.28 4.34 32.41
CA MET A 425 -4.40 5.68 31.82
C MET A 425 -5.37 6.57 32.61
N ASP A 426 -6.53 6.02 33.00
CA ASP A 426 -7.54 6.76 33.75
C ASP A 426 -7.04 7.12 35.15
N GLU A 427 -6.30 6.25 35.83
CA GLU A 427 -5.71 6.55 37.14
C GLU A 427 -4.70 7.70 37.07
N VAL A 428 -3.96 7.84 35.96
CA VAL A 428 -2.92 8.84 35.79
C VAL A 428 -3.45 10.22 35.40
N PHE A 429 -4.49 10.28 34.58
CA PHE A 429 -5.04 11.53 34.05
C PHE A 429 -6.35 11.98 34.72
N ILE A 430 -7.03 11.09 35.45
CA ILE A 430 -8.32 11.35 36.09
C ILE A 430 -8.19 11.09 37.59
N PRO A 431 -7.64 12.03 38.38
CA PRO A 431 -7.39 11.80 39.80
C PRO A 431 -8.67 11.64 40.63
N ASN A 432 -9.79 12.25 40.20
CA ASN A 432 -11.07 12.15 40.91
C ASN A 432 -11.71 10.74 40.77
N PRO A 433 -11.88 9.99 41.87
CA PRO A 433 -12.47 8.65 41.83
C PRO A 433 -13.96 8.63 41.42
N GLU A 434 -14.73 9.68 41.68
CA GLU A 434 -16.14 9.75 41.30
C GLU A 434 -16.30 9.84 39.78
N VAL A 435 -15.43 10.62 39.13
CA VAL A 435 -15.37 10.71 37.66
C VAL A 435 -14.93 9.38 37.05
N ARG A 436 -13.93 8.70 37.64
CA ARG A 436 -13.55 7.35 37.17
C ARG A 436 -14.70 6.35 37.30
N ALA A 437 -15.49 6.42 38.38
CA ALA A 437 -16.67 5.57 38.54
C ALA A 437 -17.77 5.87 37.51
N LEU A 438 -17.97 7.15 37.17
CA LEU A 438 -18.88 7.59 36.11
C LEU A 438 -18.45 7.01 34.74
N LEU A 439 -17.18 7.16 34.39
CA LEU A 439 -16.63 6.63 33.14
C LEU A 439 -16.72 5.10 33.09
N ALA A 440 -16.31 4.41 34.14
CA ALA A 440 -16.41 2.95 34.21
C ALA A 440 -17.85 2.43 33.99
N LYS A 441 -18.87 3.25 34.33
CA LYS A 441 -20.28 2.90 34.16
C LYS A 441 -20.82 3.18 32.74
N TYR A 442 -20.44 4.30 32.12
CA TYR A 442 -21.11 4.79 30.91
C TYR A 442 -20.22 4.95 29.68
N ASP A 443 -18.89 5.03 29.83
CA ASP A 443 -17.96 5.44 28.75
C ASP A 443 -18.12 4.57 27.51
N ASN A 444 -18.20 3.25 27.67
CA ASN A 444 -18.42 2.30 26.55
C ASN A 444 -19.71 2.58 25.77
N LEU A 445 -20.82 2.81 26.48
CA LEU A 445 -22.10 3.09 25.83
C LEU A 445 -22.05 4.44 25.10
N THR A 446 -21.51 5.45 25.77
CA THR A 446 -21.49 6.81 25.22
C THR A 446 -20.48 7.01 24.11
N ASP A 447 -19.37 6.27 24.10
CA ASP A 447 -18.38 6.27 23.02
C ASP A 447 -19.00 5.72 21.73
N HIS A 448 -19.63 4.55 21.81
CA HIS A 448 -20.36 3.97 20.68
C HIS A 448 -21.48 4.90 20.20
N LEU A 449 -22.28 5.45 21.11
CA LEU A 449 -23.39 6.32 20.74
C LEU A 449 -22.93 7.67 20.17
N HIS A 450 -21.79 8.20 20.64
CA HIS A 450 -21.18 9.40 20.08
C HIS A 450 -20.76 9.16 18.63
N THR A 451 -20.03 8.07 18.39
CA THR A 451 -19.63 7.66 17.03
C THR A 451 -20.85 7.44 16.15
N ASP A 452 -21.89 6.74 16.64
CA ASP A 452 -23.13 6.56 15.87
C ASP A 452 -23.76 7.92 15.52
N LEU A 453 -23.86 8.87 16.46
CA LEU A 453 -24.42 10.20 16.18
C LEU A 453 -23.57 10.98 15.16
N HIS A 454 -22.24 10.95 15.31
CA HIS A 454 -21.28 11.59 14.41
C HIS A 454 -21.45 11.08 12.98
N GLU A 455 -21.43 9.76 12.83
CA GLU A 455 -21.40 9.07 11.54
C GLU A 455 -22.76 9.05 10.85
N CYS A 456 -23.82 8.73 11.60
CA CYS A 456 -25.17 8.57 11.05
C CYS A 456 -25.84 9.90 10.73
N LEU A 457 -25.65 10.90 11.60
CA LEU A 457 -26.43 12.14 11.58
C LEU A 457 -25.54 13.39 11.49
N GLY A 458 -24.35 13.38 12.09
CA GLY A 458 -23.39 14.47 12.05
C GLY A 458 -23.05 14.86 10.62
N HIS A 459 -22.35 13.99 9.88
CA HIS A 459 -22.04 14.21 8.46
C HIS A 459 -23.28 14.41 7.57
N GLY A 460 -24.38 13.73 7.89
CA GLY A 460 -25.63 13.79 7.15
C GLY A 460 -26.46 15.06 7.35
N SER A 461 -26.16 15.88 8.37
CA SER A 461 -26.94 17.08 8.73
C SER A 461 -26.49 18.34 7.98
N GLY A 462 -27.42 19.30 7.84
CA GLY A 462 -27.13 20.62 7.27
C GLY A 462 -26.92 20.64 5.74
N ARG A 463 -27.18 21.79 5.10
CA ARG A 463 -27.02 22.02 3.66
C ARG A 463 -26.16 23.24 3.37
N LEU A 464 -25.45 23.21 2.24
CA LEU A 464 -24.79 24.39 1.67
C LEU A 464 -25.83 25.35 1.10
N LEU A 465 -25.51 26.65 1.05
CA LEU A 465 -26.31 27.59 0.28
C LEU A 465 -26.10 27.37 -1.23
N PRO A 466 -27.11 27.65 -2.07
CA PRO A 466 -26.97 27.56 -3.51
C PRO A 466 -25.77 28.38 -4.03
N GLY A 467 -24.91 27.77 -4.83
CA GLY A 467 -23.73 28.41 -5.43
C GLY A 467 -22.47 28.41 -4.57
N VAL A 468 -22.51 27.85 -3.35
CA VAL A 468 -21.33 27.63 -2.52
C VAL A 468 -20.66 26.32 -2.92
N SER A 469 -19.37 26.36 -3.25
CA SER A 469 -18.58 25.16 -3.52
C SER A 469 -18.36 24.36 -2.24
N ALA A 470 -18.43 23.02 -2.32
CA ALA A 470 -18.02 22.12 -1.24
C ALA A 470 -16.57 22.35 -0.81
N ASP A 471 -15.71 22.73 -1.76
CA ASP A 471 -14.27 22.97 -1.53
C ASP A 471 -13.94 24.40 -1.10
N ALA A 472 -14.95 25.25 -0.83
CA ALA A 472 -14.73 26.66 -0.51
C ALA A 472 -13.83 26.89 0.73
N LEU A 473 -13.65 25.88 1.58
CA LEU A 473 -12.81 25.94 2.79
C LEU A 473 -11.35 25.48 2.57
N GLY A 474 -11.00 24.98 1.38
CA GLY A 474 -9.64 24.53 1.05
C GLY A 474 -9.06 23.57 2.10
N ALA A 475 -7.82 23.81 2.52
CA ALA A 475 -7.10 22.97 3.50
C ALA A 475 -7.78 22.86 4.89
N TYR A 476 -8.75 23.73 5.21
CA TYR A 476 -9.48 23.71 6.48
C TYR A 476 -10.75 22.85 6.43
N HIS A 477 -11.16 22.38 5.24
CA HIS A 477 -12.41 21.65 5.03
C HIS A 477 -12.52 20.45 5.98
N SER A 478 -11.57 19.52 5.94
CA SER A 478 -11.65 18.27 6.72
C SER A 478 -11.73 18.54 8.23
N THR A 479 -10.89 19.45 8.75
CA THR A 479 -10.92 19.79 10.19
C THR A 479 -12.27 20.35 10.62
N LEU A 480 -12.87 21.22 9.80
CA LEU A 480 -14.15 21.86 10.12
C LEU A 480 -15.33 20.91 9.93
N GLU A 481 -15.28 20.01 8.94
CA GLU A 481 -16.31 19.00 8.74
C GLU A 481 -16.37 18.00 9.91
N GLU A 482 -15.20 17.53 10.35
CA GLU A 482 -15.06 16.69 11.53
C GLU A 482 -15.56 17.39 12.80
N ALA A 483 -15.16 18.65 13.00
CA ALA A 483 -15.62 19.44 14.15
C ALA A 483 -17.14 19.59 14.14
N ARG A 484 -17.75 19.78 12.97
CA ARG A 484 -19.21 19.90 12.82
C ARG A 484 -19.93 18.62 13.22
N ALA A 485 -19.44 17.46 12.78
CA ALA A 485 -20.03 16.16 13.11
C ALA A 485 -19.88 15.82 14.60
N ASP A 486 -18.70 16.05 15.20
CA ASP A 486 -18.46 15.87 16.63
C ASP A 486 -19.32 16.82 17.48
N LEU A 487 -19.45 18.09 17.09
CA LEU A 487 -20.32 19.05 17.76
C LEU A 487 -21.80 18.63 17.72
N PHE A 488 -22.26 18.08 16.61
CA PHE A 488 -23.62 17.54 16.48
C PHE A 488 -23.84 16.39 17.47
N ALA A 489 -22.91 15.44 17.52
CA ALA A 489 -22.98 14.30 18.43
C ALA A 489 -22.96 14.75 19.90
N LEU A 490 -22.02 15.62 20.28
CA LEU A 490 -21.91 16.15 21.65
C LEU A 490 -23.15 16.96 22.06
N TYR A 491 -23.72 17.76 21.15
CA TYR A 491 -24.93 18.54 21.47
C TYR A 491 -26.12 17.64 21.80
N TYR A 492 -26.31 16.57 21.03
CA TYR A 492 -27.41 15.63 21.20
C TYR A 492 -27.18 14.58 22.27
N MET A 493 -25.93 14.27 22.62
CA MET A 493 -25.59 13.34 23.70
C MET A 493 -26.27 13.73 25.03
N ALA A 494 -26.45 15.04 25.27
CA ALA A 494 -27.10 15.58 26.46
C ALA A 494 -28.61 15.87 26.28
N ASP A 495 -29.25 15.37 25.22
CA ASP A 495 -30.67 15.57 24.94
C ASP A 495 -31.55 14.46 25.54
N GLU A 496 -32.71 14.83 26.09
CA GLU A 496 -33.67 13.90 26.69
C GLU A 496 -34.19 12.88 25.65
N LYS A 497 -34.21 13.25 24.37
CA LYS A 497 -34.61 12.36 23.28
C LYS A 497 -33.82 11.05 23.23
N LEU A 498 -32.54 11.05 23.61
CA LEU A 498 -31.75 9.81 23.64
C LEU A 498 -32.18 8.85 24.76
N ILE A 499 -32.73 9.37 25.85
CA ILE A 499 -33.33 8.57 26.92
C ILE A 499 -34.70 8.07 26.46
N GLU A 500 -35.51 8.91 25.81
CA GLU A 500 -36.81 8.51 25.24
C GLU A 500 -36.68 7.37 24.22
N LEU A 501 -35.58 7.36 23.45
CA LEU A 501 -35.26 6.30 22.49
C LEU A 501 -34.62 5.06 23.14
N GLU A 502 -34.41 5.07 24.46
CA GLU A 502 -33.72 4.03 25.23
C GLU A 502 -32.28 3.79 24.73
N LEU A 503 -31.61 4.83 24.24
CA LEU A 503 -30.21 4.80 23.82
C LEU A 503 -29.28 5.21 24.97
N LEU A 504 -29.77 6.06 25.88
CA LEU A 504 -29.13 6.34 27.16
C LEU A 504 -29.97 5.80 28.33
N PRO A 505 -29.33 5.26 29.38
CA PRO A 505 -30.04 4.67 30.51
C PRO A 505 -30.62 5.72 31.47
N ASP A 506 -30.02 6.91 31.54
CA ASP A 506 -30.38 7.98 32.49
C ASP A 506 -29.74 9.32 32.09
N HIS A 507 -30.08 10.39 32.82
CA HIS A 507 -29.60 11.76 32.60
C HIS A 507 -28.14 12.00 33.05
N GLU A 508 -27.46 10.99 33.60
CA GLU A 508 -26.06 11.12 34.04
C GLU A 508 -25.08 10.61 32.97
N ALA A 509 -25.52 9.69 32.10
CA ALA A 509 -24.66 9.03 31.13
C ALA A 509 -23.86 9.99 30.23
N TYR A 510 -24.49 11.05 29.70
CA TYR A 510 -23.83 12.01 28.79
C TYR A 510 -22.60 12.69 29.39
N LYS A 511 -22.53 12.80 30.72
CA LYS A 511 -21.42 13.42 31.44
C LYS A 511 -20.11 12.64 31.24
N ALA A 512 -20.19 11.32 31.07
CA ALA A 512 -19.04 10.49 30.72
C ALA A 512 -18.45 10.91 29.36
N CYS A 513 -19.32 11.02 28.33
CA CYS A 513 -18.94 11.49 26.99
C CYS A 513 -18.26 12.87 27.05
N TYR A 514 -18.89 13.84 27.72
CA TYR A 514 -18.36 15.21 27.82
C TYR A 514 -17.00 15.23 28.47
N TYR A 515 -16.85 14.53 29.60
CA TYR A 515 -15.57 14.48 30.31
C TYR A 515 -14.48 13.83 29.45
N ARG A 516 -14.76 12.66 28.87
CA ARG A 516 -13.79 11.93 28.03
C ARG A 516 -13.37 12.73 26.81
N TYR A 517 -14.34 13.34 26.10
CA TYR A 517 -14.08 14.13 24.91
C TYR A 517 -13.21 15.35 25.21
N LEU A 518 -13.58 16.13 26.24
CA LEU A 518 -12.84 17.33 26.63
C LEU A 518 -11.44 16.97 27.15
N LEU A 519 -11.31 15.94 27.98
CA LEU A 519 -10.00 15.48 28.46
C LEU A 519 -9.11 15.03 27.31
N ASN A 520 -9.68 14.34 26.31
CA ASN A 520 -8.95 13.95 25.11
C ASN A 520 -8.45 15.17 24.33
N GLY A 521 -9.36 16.09 23.99
CA GLY A 521 -9.06 17.30 23.22
C GLY A 521 -8.04 18.22 23.89
N LEU A 522 -8.09 18.34 25.23
CA LEU A 522 -7.20 19.23 26.00
C LEU A 522 -5.86 18.60 26.37
N VAL A 523 -5.86 17.31 26.73
CA VAL A 523 -4.75 16.69 27.46
C VAL A 523 -4.29 15.40 26.80
N THR A 524 -5.12 14.34 26.83
CA THR A 524 -4.60 12.98 26.61
C THR A 524 -4.28 12.70 25.15
N GLN A 525 -4.80 13.45 24.17
CA GLN A 525 -4.41 13.27 22.78
C GLN A 525 -2.95 13.67 22.51
N LEU A 526 -2.38 14.54 23.35
CA LEU A 526 -1.02 15.05 23.18
C LEU A 526 0.05 13.96 23.33
N VAL A 527 -0.29 12.79 23.88
CA VAL A 527 0.62 11.62 23.93
C VAL A 527 1.07 11.15 22.54
N ARG A 528 0.34 11.53 21.49
CA ARG A 528 0.62 11.22 20.08
C ARG A 528 1.55 12.23 19.42
N ILE A 529 1.82 13.36 20.06
CA ILE A 529 2.58 14.46 19.47
C ILE A 529 4.04 14.40 19.94
N ARG A 530 4.99 14.67 19.03
CA ARG A 530 6.40 14.76 19.40
C ARG A 530 6.72 16.11 20.05
N PRO A 531 7.65 16.17 21.01
CA PRO A 531 8.07 17.43 21.60
C PRO A 531 8.44 18.47 20.53
N GLY A 532 7.86 19.67 20.64
CA GLY A 532 8.07 20.78 19.70
C GLY A 532 7.21 20.75 18.43
N HIS A 533 6.40 19.72 18.21
CA HIS A 533 5.48 19.62 17.08
C HIS A 533 4.10 20.20 17.41
N GLN A 534 3.34 20.53 16.35
CA GLN A 534 1.98 21.05 16.41
C GLN A 534 0.96 19.96 16.05
N LEU A 535 -0.32 20.26 16.23
CA LEU A 535 -1.40 19.41 15.74
C LEU A 535 -1.51 19.58 14.22
N GLU A 536 -1.39 18.47 13.49
CA GLU A 536 -1.44 18.45 12.02
C GLU A 536 -2.67 17.69 11.49
N GLU A 537 -3.02 16.58 12.12
CA GLU A 537 -4.10 15.71 11.68
C GLU A 537 -5.49 16.32 11.96
N ALA A 538 -6.43 16.18 11.02
CA ALA A 538 -7.73 16.85 11.02
C ALA A 538 -8.60 16.49 12.23
N HIS A 539 -8.70 15.22 12.62
CA HIS A 539 -9.50 14.80 13.77
C HIS A 539 -8.90 15.30 15.10
N MET A 540 -7.57 15.26 15.29
CA MET A 540 -6.93 15.85 16.48
C MET A 540 -7.15 17.37 16.56
N ARG A 541 -7.01 18.05 15.42
CA ARG A 541 -7.30 19.48 15.29
C ARG A 541 -8.74 19.79 15.67
N ASN A 542 -9.70 19.03 15.16
CA ASN A 542 -11.12 19.19 15.47
C ASN A 542 -11.37 19.04 16.99
N ARG A 543 -10.85 17.98 17.62
CA ARG A 543 -11.04 17.71 19.05
C ARG A 543 -10.43 18.81 19.91
N ALA A 544 -9.22 19.27 19.54
CA ALA A 544 -8.57 20.40 20.20
C ALA A 544 -9.39 21.69 20.03
N LEU A 545 -9.89 21.96 18.82
CA LEU A 545 -10.72 23.13 18.51
C LEU A 545 -11.92 23.19 19.44
N ILE A 546 -12.73 22.12 19.46
CA ILE A 546 -13.95 22.05 20.27
C ILE A 546 -13.62 22.18 21.75
N ALA A 547 -12.66 21.37 22.24
CA ALA A 547 -12.37 21.32 23.66
C ALA A 547 -11.78 22.63 24.20
N ARG A 548 -10.92 23.31 23.43
CA ARG A 548 -10.35 24.61 23.81
C ARG A 548 -11.35 25.74 23.69
N TYR A 549 -12.24 25.72 22.70
CA TYR A 549 -13.34 26.68 22.62
C TYR A 549 -14.27 26.56 23.83
N VAL A 550 -14.66 25.31 24.17
CA VAL A 550 -15.48 25.02 25.36
C VAL A 550 -14.77 25.40 26.65
N LEU A 551 -13.45 25.17 26.76
CA LEU A 551 -12.66 25.61 27.91
C LEU A 551 -12.67 27.13 28.05
N GLU A 552 -12.36 27.88 27.00
CA GLU A 552 -12.31 29.36 27.03
C GLU A 552 -13.66 29.95 27.48
N HIS A 553 -14.77 29.49 26.88
CA HIS A 553 -16.10 30.03 27.17
C HIS A 553 -16.68 29.49 28.49
N GLY A 554 -16.35 28.25 28.84
CA GLY A 554 -16.77 27.59 30.07
C GLY A 554 -16.08 28.16 31.31
N GLU A 555 -14.79 28.45 31.24
CA GLU A 555 -14.03 29.12 32.31
C GLU A 555 -14.57 30.53 32.57
N ALA A 556 -14.93 31.27 31.51
CA ALA A 556 -15.49 32.62 31.63
C ALA A 556 -16.79 32.67 32.46
N ILE A 557 -17.54 31.57 32.53
CA ILE A 557 -18.76 31.44 33.33
C ILE A 557 -18.60 30.52 34.55
N GLY A 558 -17.40 29.99 34.80
CA GLY A 558 -17.11 29.07 35.90
C GLY A 558 -17.73 27.67 35.76
N ALA A 559 -18.07 27.23 34.55
CA ALA A 559 -18.68 25.91 34.31
C ALA A 559 -17.66 24.76 34.37
N LEU A 560 -16.42 25.03 33.96
CA LEU A 560 -15.30 24.09 34.03
C LEU A 560 -13.96 24.85 34.12
N GLU A 561 -12.90 24.14 34.46
CA GLU A 561 -11.52 24.65 34.50
C GLU A 561 -10.51 23.53 34.23
N LEU A 562 -9.32 23.88 33.74
CA LEU A 562 -8.20 22.96 33.60
C LEU A 562 -7.08 23.36 34.58
N ARG A 563 -6.94 22.60 35.69
CA ARG A 563 -5.90 22.84 36.71
C ARG A 563 -4.67 21.97 36.45
N GLY A 564 -3.70 22.51 35.73
CA GLY A 564 -2.57 21.72 35.23
C GLY A 564 -3.07 20.75 34.17
N LEU A 565 -3.08 19.45 34.48
CA LEU A 565 -3.67 18.41 33.61
C LEU A 565 -5.04 17.91 34.09
N GLU A 566 -5.51 18.37 35.24
CA GLU A 566 -6.77 17.93 35.81
C GLU A 566 -7.93 18.74 35.23
N LEU A 567 -8.77 18.09 34.43
CA LEU A 567 -10.05 18.65 33.98
C LEU A 567 -11.08 18.55 35.11
N ILE A 568 -11.64 19.69 35.49
CA ILE A 568 -12.70 19.79 36.50
C ILE A 568 -13.92 20.42 35.85
N ILE A 569 -15.04 19.71 35.84
CA ILE A 569 -16.33 20.22 35.34
C ILE A 569 -17.26 20.43 36.54
N HIS A 570 -17.67 21.68 36.77
CA HIS A 570 -18.57 22.07 37.85
C HIS A 570 -20.03 22.00 37.42
N ASP A 571 -20.33 22.35 36.17
CA ASP A 571 -21.68 22.36 35.62
C ASP A 571 -21.68 21.80 34.18
N TYR A 572 -22.04 20.52 34.06
CA TYR A 572 -22.16 19.85 32.76
C TYR A 572 -23.28 20.43 31.89
N ALA A 573 -24.38 20.92 32.50
CA ALA A 573 -25.50 21.46 31.74
C ALA A 573 -25.14 22.80 31.09
N ALA A 574 -24.28 23.59 31.73
CA ALA A 574 -23.78 24.87 31.20
C ALA A 574 -22.86 24.70 29.96
N ILE A 575 -22.31 23.50 29.71
CA ILE A 575 -21.47 23.22 28.55
C ILE A 575 -22.29 23.08 27.26
N ARG A 576 -23.49 22.49 27.34
CA ARG A 576 -24.32 22.20 26.16
C ARG A 576 -24.66 23.45 25.32
N PRO A 577 -25.04 24.61 25.90
CA PRO A 577 -25.23 25.85 25.14
C PRO A 577 -23.99 26.32 24.37
N ILE A 578 -22.80 26.17 24.96
CA ILE A 578 -21.52 26.56 24.33
C ILE A 578 -21.25 25.69 23.10
N ILE A 579 -21.47 24.38 23.23
CA ILE A 579 -21.37 23.42 22.10
C ILE A 579 -22.36 23.80 20.99
N GLY A 580 -23.61 24.14 21.36
CA GLY A 580 -24.63 24.56 20.39
C GLY A 580 -24.30 25.88 19.66
N GLU A 581 -23.65 26.83 20.34
CA GLU A 581 -23.14 28.07 19.74
C GLU A 581 -22.04 27.77 18.72
N LEU A 582 -21.06 26.94 19.09
CA LEU A 582 -19.98 26.57 18.18
C LEU A 582 -20.50 25.78 16.96
N LEU A 583 -21.44 24.85 17.17
CA LEU A 583 -22.09 24.10 16.09
C LEU A 583 -22.77 25.05 15.09
N ARG A 584 -23.45 26.08 15.58
CA ARG A 584 -24.08 27.10 14.73
C ARG A 584 -23.06 27.84 13.88
N GLU A 585 -21.93 28.24 14.47
CA GLU A 585 -20.90 28.98 13.75
C GLU A 585 -20.15 28.12 12.74
N VAL A 586 -19.76 26.89 13.10
CA VAL A 586 -19.11 25.95 12.17
C VAL A 586 -20.05 25.60 11.01
N GLN A 587 -21.34 25.38 11.27
CA GLN A 587 -22.33 25.16 10.21
C GLN A 587 -22.48 26.39 9.31
N ARG A 588 -22.48 27.61 9.87
CA ARG A 588 -22.53 28.85 9.07
C ARG A 588 -21.31 28.93 8.14
N ILE A 589 -20.11 28.74 8.69
CA ILE A 589 -18.84 28.78 7.93
C ILE A 589 -18.91 27.82 6.74
N LYS A 590 -19.29 26.56 6.99
CA LYS A 590 -19.46 25.54 5.94
C LYS A 590 -20.50 25.98 4.91
N SER A 591 -21.72 26.29 5.37
CA SER A 591 -22.84 26.55 4.47
C SER A 591 -22.71 27.82 3.64
N THR A 592 -21.86 28.78 4.05
CA THR A 592 -21.57 30.01 3.29
C THR A 592 -20.23 29.97 2.56
N GLY A 593 -19.39 28.96 2.76
CA GLY A 593 -18.04 28.90 2.20
C GLY A 593 -17.12 30.00 2.75
N ASP A 594 -17.26 30.36 4.03
CA ASP A 594 -16.51 31.46 4.65
C ASP A 594 -15.10 31.01 5.06
N HIS A 595 -14.22 30.92 4.06
CA HIS A 595 -12.85 30.44 4.23
C HIS A 595 -12.08 31.18 5.34
N GLU A 596 -12.21 32.51 5.41
CA GLU A 596 -11.44 33.31 6.36
C GLU A 596 -11.89 33.09 7.81
N ALA A 597 -13.20 32.99 8.05
CA ALA A 597 -13.70 32.64 9.38
C ALA A 597 -13.28 31.22 9.78
N GLY A 598 -13.34 30.26 8.85
CA GLY A 598 -12.85 28.90 9.05
C GLY A 598 -11.37 28.84 9.44
N ARG A 599 -10.53 29.56 8.68
CA ARG A 599 -9.10 29.70 8.94
C ARG A 599 -8.83 30.24 10.35
N LEU A 600 -9.47 31.36 10.71
CA LEU A 600 -9.28 31.99 12.03
C LEU A 600 -9.68 31.07 13.18
N LEU A 601 -10.76 30.31 13.03
CA LEU A 601 -11.22 29.37 14.06
C LEU A 601 -10.23 28.22 14.25
N VAL A 602 -9.76 27.61 13.15
CA VAL A 602 -8.79 26.51 13.20
C VAL A 602 -7.44 26.99 13.73
N GLU A 603 -6.88 28.08 13.19
CA GLU A 603 -5.57 28.57 13.63
C GLU A 603 -5.54 28.97 15.10
N ARG A 604 -6.64 29.54 15.62
CA ARG A 604 -6.72 29.95 17.02
C ARG A 604 -6.75 28.78 17.99
N TYR A 605 -7.57 27.76 17.72
CA TYR A 605 -7.86 26.71 18.70
C TYR A 605 -7.24 25.36 18.36
N ALA A 606 -7.00 25.05 17.10
CA ALA A 606 -6.75 23.67 16.67
C ALA A 606 -5.26 23.30 16.50
N ILE A 607 -4.35 24.27 16.39
CA ILE A 607 -2.98 24.02 15.90
C ILE A 607 -1.94 23.97 17.03
N SER A 608 -1.88 25.02 17.85
CA SER A 608 -0.78 25.20 18.81
C SER A 608 -0.79 24.15 19.92
N VAL A 609 0.39 23.76 20.40
CA VAL A 609 0.57 22.85 21.54
C VAL A 609 1.40 23.57 22.58
N ASP A 610 0.89 23.68 23.81
CA ASP A 610 1.63 24.26 24.93
C ASP A 610 2.82 23.34 25.30
N PRO A 611 4.07 23.81 25.23
CA PRO A 611 5.23 22.96 25.47
C PRO A 611 5.37 22.44 26.90
N GLU A 612 4.91 23.21 27.89
CA GLU A 612 5.02 22.82 29.30
C GLU A 612 4.01 21.74 29.66
N LEU A 613 2.75 21.95 29.26
CA LEU A 613 1.65 21.00 29.40
C LEU A 613 1.98 19.69 28.68
N HIS A 614 2.46 19.79 27.43
CA HIS A 614 2.81 18.63 26.63
C HIS A 614 3.93 17.80 27.27
N ARG A 615 4.99 18.44 27.78
CA ARG A 615 6.07 17.75 28.50
C ARG A 615 5.54 17.00 29.72
N GLU A 616 4.61 17.59 30.46
CA GLU A 616 3.98 16.92 31.61
C GLU A 616 3.14 15.71 31.19
N VAL A 617 2.33 15.84 30.13
CA VAL A 617 1.52 14.73 29.57
C VAL A 617 2.42 13.57 29.18
N LEU A 618 3.48 13.81 28.41
CA LEU A 618 4.42 12.77 28.01
C LEU A 618 5.12 12.14 29.23
N THR A 619 5.50 12.94 30.22
CA THR A 619 6.15 12.44 31.45
C THR A 619 5.24 11.47 32.20
N ARG A 620 3.95 11.80 32.35
CA ARG A 620 2.95 10.93 32.99
C ARG A 620 2.68 9.68 32.14
N TYR A 621 2.55 9.84 30.84
CA TYR A 621 2.24 8.74 29.92
C TYR A 621 3.37 7.70 29.83
N THR A 622 4.64 8.15 29.81
CA THR A 622 5.81 7.25 29.69
C THR A 622 5.89 6.25 30.84
N GLN A 623 5.36 6.59 32.02
CA GLN A 623 5.34 5.69 33.19
C GLN A 623 4.42 4.48 32.99
N LEU A 624 3.46 4.57 32.07
CA LEU A 624 2.52 3.49 31.76
C LEU A 624 3.12 2.44 30.81
N GLY A 625 4.18 2.79 30.09
CA GLY A 625 4.81 1.90 29.10
C GLY A 625 3.87 1.51 27.95
N ILE A 626 2.90 2.34 27.60
CA ILE A 626 1.92 2.08 26.52
C ILE A 626 2.39 2.79 25.24
N ALA A 627 2.17 2.16 24.08
CA ALA A 627 2.38 2.79 22.78
C ALA A 627 1.16 3.68 22.39
N PRO A 628 1.36 4.91 21.91
CA PRO A 628 0.27 5.83 21.58
C PRO A 628 -0.50 5.46 20.31
N TYR A 629 0.12 4.74 19.38
CA TYR A 629 -0.49 4.25 18.15
C TYR A 629 -0.74 2.76 18.22
N LYS A 630 -1.89 2.32 17.72
CA LYS A 630 -2.22 0.90 17.60
C LYS A 630 -2.46 0.54 16.15
N GLY A 631 -2.18 -0.70 15.81
CA GLY A 631 -2.74 -1.33 14.62
C GLY A 631 -3.03 -2.79 14.92
N PHE A 632 -3.44 -3.52 13.88
CA PHE A 632 -3.98 -4.86 14.06
C PHE A 632 -3.29 -5.88 13.17
N VAL A 633 -3.14 -7.11 13.66
CA VAL A 633 -2.96 -8.27 12.79
C VAL A 633 -4.32 -8.78 12.33
N ASN A 634 -4.44 -9.13 11.06
CA ASN A 634 -5.61 -9.79 10.52
C ASN A 634 -5.70 -11.26 10.99
N PRO A 635 -6.90 -11.83 11.07
CA PRO A 635 -7.08 -13.29 11.16
C PRO A 635 -6.57 -13.99 9.90
N ARG A 636 -6.05 -15.22 10.04
CA ARG A 636 -5.73 -16.08 8.89
C ARG A 636 -6.93 -16.95 8.54
N LEU A 637 -7.54 -16.70 7.39
CA LEU A 637 -8.63 -17.52 6.85
C LEU A 637 -8.06 -18.70 6.06
N GLU A 638 -8.30 -19.92 6.53
CA GLU A 638 -7.74 -21.15 5.97
C GLU A 638 -8.85 -22.06 5.41
N PRO A 639 -8.80 -22.45 4.13
CA PRO A 639 -9.78 -23.37 3.56
C PRO A 639 -9.51 -24.80 4.01
N VAL A 640 -10.56 -25.49 4.46
CA VAL A 640 -10.55 -26.93 4.75
C VAL A 640 -11.01 -27.68 3.50
N LEU A 641 -10.18 -28.60 3.02
CA LEU A 641 -10.40 -29.33 1.78
C LEU A 641 -10.84 -30.77 2.03
N GLU A 642 -11.83 -31.23 1.25
CA GLU A 642 -12.14 -32.64 1.04
C GLU A 642 -11.95 -32.97 -0.45
N GLY A 643 -10.80 -33.57 -0.79
CA GLY A 643 -10.34 -33.61 -2.18
C GLY A 643 -10.03 -32.20 -2.69
N ASP A 644 -10.59 -31.83 -3.85
CA ASP A 644 -10.43 -30.49 -4.44
C ASP A 644 -11.54 -29.50 -4.01
N LYS A 645 -12.48 -29.94 -3.17
CA LYS A 645 -13.63 -29.13 -2.75
C LYS A 645 -13.37 -28.48 -1.38
N ILE A 646 -13.61 -27.18 -1.28
CA ILE A 646 -13.64 -26.48 0.00
C ILE A 646 -14.93 -26.85 0.75
N ILE A 647 -14.79 -27.39 1.96
CA ILE A 647 -15.90 -27.81 2.83
C ILE A 647 -16.11 -26.87 4.03
N ASP A 648 -15.08 -26.11 4.41
CA ASP A 648 -15.17 -25.07 5.45
C ASP A 648 -14.07 -24.02 5.25
N ILE A 649 -14.24 -22.86 5.89
CA ILE A 649 -13.17 -21.86 6.09
C ILE A 649 -13.03 -21.63 7.59
N VAL A 650 -11.82 -21.79 8.11
CA VAL A 650 -11.49 -21.59 9.53
C VAL A 650 -10.71 -20.30 9.71
N ALA A 651 -11.10 -19.48 10.69
CA ALA A 651 -10.35 -18.29 11.07
C ALA A 651 -9.39 -18.61 12.22
N HIS A 652 -8.10 -18.35 12.00
CA HIS A 652 -7.04 -18.49 12.99
C HIS A 652 -6.56 -17.13 13.49
N TYR A 653 -6.28 -17.02 14.79
CA TYR A 653 -5.90 -15.78 15.46
C TYR A 653 -4.56 -15.89 16.20
N ASP A 654 -3.70 -16.83 15.80
CA ASP A 654 -2.43 -17.17 16.45
C ASP A 654 -1.19 -16.57 15.78
N GLU A 655 -1.29 -16.12 14.52
CA GLU A 655 -0.17 -15.61 13.73
C GLU A 655 0.41 -14.31 14.32
N GLY A 656 1.75 -14.24 14.45
CA GLY A 656 2.45 -13.02 14.89
C GLY A 656 2.58 -11.96 13.79
N TYR A 657 2.97 -10.73 14.16
CA TYR A 657 3.07 -9.62 13.21
C TYR A 657 4.11 -9.87 12.09
N ALA A 658 5.33 -10.27 12.45
CA ALA A 658 6.37 -10.59 11.47
C ALA A 658 6.00 -11.81 10.61
N GLU A 659 5.38 -12.83 11.21
CA GLU A 659 4.91 -14.02 10.50
C GLU A 659 3.87 -13.65 9.44
N GLN A 660 2.89 -12.81 9.80
CA GLN A 660 1.86 -12.31 8.90
C GLN A 660 2.44 -11.48 7.77
N MET A 661 3.33 -10.53 8.06
CA MET A 661 3.92 -9.68 7.02
C MET A 661 4.79 -10.47 6.03
N LEU A 662 5.54 -11.47 6.51
CA LEU A 662 6.32 -12.36 5.67
C LEU A 662 5.44 -13.36 4.90
N ARG A 663 4.30 -13.76 5.45
CA ARG A 663 3.29 -14.52 4.70
C ARG A 663 2.68 -13.66 3.59
N TYR A 664 2.34 -12.42 3.87
CA TYR A 664 1.84 -11.48 2.86
C TYR A 664 2.86 -11.23 1.76
N ARG A 665 4.15 -11.12 2.08
CA ARG A 665 5.21 -11.10 1.08
C ARG A 665 5.19 -12.36 0.19
N ARG A 666 5.03 -13.55 0.77
CA ARG A 666 5.06 -14.82 0.02
C ARG A 666 3.82 -15.01 -0.87
N GLU A 667 2.65 -14.65 -0.37
CA GLU A 667 1.35 -14.99 -0.98
C GLU A 667 0.74 -13.83 -1.76
N TYR A 668 1.10 -12.58 -1.43
CA TYR A 668 0.45 -11.36 -1.93
C TYR A 668 1.46 -10.25 -2.31
N SER A 669 2.72 -10.60 -2.61
CA SER A 669 3.63 -9.65 -3.30
C SER A 669 3.36 -9.73 -4.80
N THR A 670 2.51 -8.83 -5.28
CA THR A 670 1.94 -8.83 -6.62
C THR A 670 2.70 -7.95 -7.60
N LEU A 671 3.36 -6.89 -7.13
CA LEU A 671 4.08 -5.95 -7.98
C LEU A 671 5.59 -6.21 -7.97
N CYS A 672 6.27 -5.80 -9.05
CA CYS A 672 7.71 -5.63 -9.00
C CYS A 672 8.06 -4.45 -8.08
N SER A 673 9.33 -4.35 -7.69
CA SER A 673 9.80 -3.32 -6.75
C SER A 673 9.82 -1.89 -7.30
N ASN A 674 9.63 -1.70 -8.62
CA ASN A 674 9.49 -0.39 -9.26
C ASN A 674 8.47 -0.48 -10.42
N PRO A 675 7.16 -0.54 -10.10
CA PRO A 675 6.11 -0.77 -11.09
C PRO A 675 6.00 0.36 -12.12
N ILE A 676 6.29 1.61 -11.74
CA ILE A 676 6.29 2.74 -12.67
C ILE A 676 7.38 2.59 -13.72
N SER A 677 8.60 2.22 -13.32
CA SER A 677 9.70 1.99 -14.26
C SER A 677 9.35 0.89 -15.26
N LEU A 678 8.75 -0.20 -14.78
CA LEU A 678 8.28 -1.28 -15.63
C LEU A 678 7.17 -0.83 -16.59
N GLU A 679 6.20 -0.06 -16.09
CA GLU A 679 5.07 0.44 -16.89
C GLU A 679 5.55 1.34 -18.04
N THR A 680 6.51 2.24 -17.79
CA THR A 680 7.08 3.10 -18.84
C THR A 680 7.76 2.32 -19.97
N LEU A 681 8.17 1.07 -19.71
CA LEU A 681 8.76 0.20 -20.73
C LEU A 681 7.68 -0.59 -21.49
N ARG A 682 6.66 -1.11 -20.80
CA ARG A 682 5.58 -1.91 -21.40
C ARG A 682 4.63 -1.05 -22.23
N HIS A 683 4.23 0.09 -21.67
CA HIS A 683 3.29 1.04 -22.26
C HIS A 683 3.95 2.43 -22.35
N PRO A 684 4.95 2.60 -23.23
CA PRO A 684 5.60 3.88 -23.43
C PRO A 684 4.63 4.89 -24.05
N GLU A 685 4.69 6.13 -23.57
CA GLU A 685 3.88 7.28 -24.01
C GLU A 685 4.77 8.29 -24.76
N PRO A 686 5.14 7.98 -26.02
CA PRO A 686 6.12 8.77 -26.76
C PRO A 686 5.59 10.14 -27.17
N SER A 687 6.53 11.08 -27.34
CA SER A 687 6.23 12.38 -27.93
C SER A 687 5.79 12.25 -29.40
N ASP A 688 5.11 13.27 -29.92
CA ASP A 688 4.74 13.33 -31.34
C ASP A 688 5.98 13.25 -32.25
N GLU A 689 7.09 13.85 -31.82
CA GLU A 689 8.39 13.82 -32.52
C GLU A 689 8.98 12.40 -32.53
N THR A 690 8.98 11.72 -31.37
CA THR A 690 9.41 10.32 -31.25
C THR A 690 8.58 9.41 -32.16
N LEU A 691 7.26 9.63 -32.24
CA LEU A 691 6.37 8.87 -33.11
C LEU A 691 6.71 9.07 -34.59
N GLU A 692 7.02 10.29 -35.03
CA GLU A 692 7.44 10.55 -36.41
C GLU A 692 8.78 9.87 -36.74
N VAL A 693 9.77 9.95 -35.86
CA VAL A 693 11.05 9.23 -36.03
C VAL A 693 10.81 7.72 -36.15
N ALA A 694 9.97 7.15 -35.28
CA ALA A 694 9.67 5.72 -35.32
C ALA A 694 8.90 5.32 -36.59
N LYS A 695 8.00 6.18 -37.10
CA LYS A 695 7.30 5.97 -38.38
C LYS A 695 8.28 5.98 -39.55
N GLU A 696 9.21 6.94 -39.60
CA GLU A 696 10.23 7.01 -40.64
C GLU A 696 11.13 5.78 -40.61
N LEU A 697 11.60 5.39 -39.42
CA LEU A 697 12.40 4.19 -39.21
C LEU A 697 11.68 2.94 -39.74
N ARG A 698 10.42 2.75 -39.36
CA ARG A 698 9.61 1.62 -39.82
C ARG A 698 9.39 1.64 -41.34
N SER A 699 9.22 2.82 -41.92
CA SER A 699 9.12 2.99 -43.38
C SER A 699 10.40 2.54 -44.06
N ASN A 700 11.57 2.98 -43.60
CA ASN A 700 12.88 2.60 -44.15
C ASN A 700 13.14 1.09 -44.07
N LEU A 701 12.78 0.46 -42.95
CA LEU A 701 12.84 -0.99 -42.79
C LEU A 701 11.95 -1.73 -43.79
N ARG A 702 10.71 -1.26 -43.97
CA ARG A 702 9.74 -1.88 -44.89
C ARG A 702 10.18 -1.74 -46.36
N HIS A 703 10.74 -0.60 -46.75
CA HIS A 703 11.21 -0.37 -48.13
C HIS A 703 12.43 -1.25 -48.47
N SER A 704 13.23 -1.62 -47.48
CA SER A 704 14.47 -2.39 -47.67
C SER A 704 14.31 -3.90 -47.47
N MET A 705 13.07 -4.36 -47.21
CA MET A 705 12.72 -5.74 -46.86
C MET A 705 13.20 -6.80 -47.86
N ASP A 706 13.73 -7.91 -47.34
CA ASP A 706 14.02 -9.13 -48.09
C ASP A 706 13.09 -10.27 -47.63
N GLY A 707 12.03 -10.51 -48.41
CA GLY A 707 11.04 -11.54 -48.12
C GLY A 707 11.58 -12.97 -48.21
N GLN A 708 12.65 -13.22 -48.96
CA GLN A 708 13.25 -14.55 -49.08
C GLN A 708 14.05 -14.88 -47.82
N VAL A 709 14.88 -13.94 -47.36
CA VAL A 709 15.63 -14.09 -46.10
C VAL A 709 14.66 -14.23 -44.93
N ALA A 710 13.64 -13.38 -44.84
CA ALA A 710 12.63 -13.46 -43.79
C ALA A 710 11.92 -14.84 -43.75
N SER A 711 11.62 -15.42 -44.91
CA SER A 711 10.98 -16.73 -45.02
C SER A 711 11.93 -17.88 -44.67
N SER A 712 13.20 -17.77 -45.05
CA SER A 712 14.26 -18.74 -44.69
C SER A 712 14.54 -18.76 -43.18
N MET A 713 14.49 -17.61 -42.51
CA MET A 713 14.67 -17.55 -41.06
C MET A 713 13.51 -18.25 -40.33
N ARG A 714 12.26 -18.02 -40.79
CA ARG A 714 11.09 -18.70 -40.22
C ARG A 714 11.15 -20.22 -40.39
N SER A 715 11.59 -20.71 -41.55
CA SER A 715 11.68 -22.17 -41.78
C SER A 715 12.77 -22.86 -40.94
N LYS A 716 13.74 -22.10 -40.42
CA LYS A 716 14.77 -22.59 -39.49
C LYS A 716 14.35 -22.52 -38.01
N GLY A 717 13.08 -22.25 -37.72
CA GLY A 717 12.54 -22.24 -36.36
C GLY A 717 12.83 -20.95 -35.57
N LEU A 718 13.23 -19.87 -36.24
CA LEU A 718 13.35 -18.55 -35.63
C LEU A 718 12.00 -17.82 -35.76
N TYR A 719 11.25 -17.78 -34.66
CA TYR A 719 9.94 -17.13 -34.60
C TYR A 719 10.05 -15.71 -34.06
N TYR A 720 9.44 -14.77 -34.80
CA TYR A 720 9.30 -13.35 -34.50
C TYR A 720 7.87 -12.95 -34.89
N GLY A 721 7.29 -11.89 -34.31
CA GLY A 721 6.05 -11.32 -34.82
C GLY A 721 6.19 -10.87 -36.27
N ILE A 722 7.09 -9.91 -36.51
CA ILE A 722 7.46 -9.43 -37.85
C ILE A 722 8.98 -9.51 -38.04
N ASN A 723 9.41 -9.93 -39.24
CA ASN A 723 10.80 -9.98 -39.66
C ASN A 723 10.91 -9.45 -41.09
N PHE A 724 11.72 -8.41 -41.31
CA PHE A 724 11.97 -7.82 -42.63
C PHE A 724 13.13 -8.47 -43.39
N GLY A 725 13.85 -9.43 -42.80
CA GLY A 725 14.93 -10.17 -43.46
C GLY A 725 16.21 -9.36 -43.66
N LEU A 726 16.40 -8.29 -42.88
CA LEU A 726 17.55 -7.40 -43.04
C LEU A 726 18.81 -7.96 -42.37
N THR A 727 19.96 -7.68 -42.99
CA THR A 727 21.27 -8.07 -42.45
C THR A 727 21.62 -7.25 -41.21
N LEU A 728 22.39 -7.84 -40.29
CA LEU A 728 22.82 -7.16 -39.06
C LEU A 728 23.63 -5.88 -39.37
N ASP A 729 24.48 -5.90 -40.39
CA ASP A 729 25.26 -4.73 -40.85
C ASP A 729 24.36 -3.57 -41.27
N TYR A 730 23.27 -3.84 -41.99
CA TYR A 730 22.29 -2.83 -42.35
C TYR A 730 21.58 -2.27 -41.11
N ILE A 731 21.17 -3.16 -40.18
CA ILE A 731 20.50 -2.78 -38.93
C ILE A 731 21.38 -1.87 -38.08
N ILE A 732 22.67 -2.18 -37.94
CA ILE A 732 23.64 -1.37 -37.17
C ILE A 732 23.78 0.02 -37.79
N ARG A 733 23.99 0.12 -39.11
CA ARG A 733 24.07 1.43 -39.80
C ARG A 733 22.79 2.26 -39.66
N LEU A 734 21.64 1.61 -39.56
CA LEU A 734 20.37 2.31 -39.37
C LEU A 734 20.24 2.80 -37.93
N ALA A 735 20.63 1.98 -36.95
CA ALA A 735 20.65 2.33 -35.52
C ALA A 735 21.57 3.53 -35.23
N GLU A 736 22.74 3.60 -35.88
CA GLU A 736 23.69 4.72 -35.73
C GLU A 736 23.09 6.09 -36.09
N LYS A 737 22.06 6.11 -36.94
CA LYS A 737 21.38 7.34 -37.38
C LYS A 737 20.22 7.74 -36.48
N GLN A 738 19.82 6.88 -35.53
CA GLN A 738 18.67 7.16 -34.67
C GLN A 738 19.10 7.94 -33.42
N PRO A 739 18.20 8.78 -32.87
CA PRO A 739 18.36 9.33 -31.53
C PRO A 739 18.58 8.21 -30.50
N LYS A 740 19.49 8.44 -29.55
CA LYS A 740 19.73 7.54 -28.41
C LYS A 740 18.96 8.06 -27.20
N THR A 741 17.63 8.07 -27.32
CA THR A 741 16.73 8.47 -26.23
C THR A 741 16.03 7.23 -25.68
N GLU A 742 15.69 7.28 -24.40
CA GLU A 742 14.94 6.21 -23.74
C GLU A 742 13.55 6.05 -24.36
N ASP A 743 12.86 7.15 -24.66
CA ASP A 743 11.50 7.16 -25.19
C ASP A 743 11.41 6.41 -26.54
N LEU A 744 12.28 6.77 -27.50
CA LEU A 744 12.35 6.08 -28.79
C LEU A 744 12.71 4.60 -28.62
N ALA A 745 13.69 4.31 -27.78
CA ALA A 745 14.17 2.95 -27.56
C ALA A 745 13.07 2.06 -26.94
N ALA A 746 12.40 2.53 -25.90
CA ALA A 746 11.29 1.84 -25.26
C ALA A 746 10.12 1.64 -26.23
N TYR A 747 9.73 2.68 -26.97
CA TYR A 747 8.63 2.61 -27.94
C TYR A 747 8.88 1.57 -29.05
N ILE A 748 10.08 1.50 -29.61
CA ILE A 748 10.37 0.53 -30.67
C ILE A 748 10.62 -0.88 -30.12
N LEU A 749 11.13 -1.02 -28.90
CA LEU A 749 11.26 -2.31 -28.20
C LEU A 749 9.90 -2.93 -27.89
N SER A 750 8.87 -2.11 -27.60
CA SER A 750 7.51 -2.58 -27.35
C SER A 750 6.81 -3.11 -28.61
N ARG A 751 7.42 -2.96 -29.79
CA ARG A 751 6.91 -3.54 -31.05
C ARG A 751 7.52 -4.91 -31.31
N ASP A 752 6.68 -5.88 -31.69
CA ASP A 752 7.14 -7.23 -32.01
C ASP A 752 7.70 -7.33 -33.45
N VAL A 753 8.76 -6.56 -33.71
CA VAL A 753 9.48 -6.53 -34.99
C VAL A 753 10.96 -6.80 -34.73
N ARG A 754 11.53 -7.83 -35.35
CA ARG A 754 12.94 -8.25 -35.15
C ARG A 754 13.92 -7.08 -35.28
N GLU A 755 13.85 -6.35 -36.39
CA GLU A 755 14.77 -5.24 -36.67
C GLU A 755 14.63 -4.12 -35.63
N LEU A 756 13.40 -3.76 -35.23
CA LEU A 756 13.18 -2.74 -34.21
C LEU A 756 13.69 -3.17 -32.84
N LYS A 757 13.52 -4.45 -32.47
CA LYS A 757 14.07 -5.00 -31.23
C LYS A 757 15.60 -4.87 -31.18
N ILE A 758 16.29 -5.22 -32.27
CA ILE A 758 17.75 -5.10 -32.36
C ILE A 758 18.19 -3.63 -32.32
N ILE A 759 17.51 -2.73 -33.05
CA ILE A 759 17.82 -1.30 -33.04
C ILE A 759 17.60 -0.71 -31.65
N GLY A 760 16.46 -0.99 -31.03
CA GLY A 760 16.12 -0.56 -29.68
C GLY A 760 17.21 -0.91 -28.67
N GLN A 761 17.70 -2.14 -28.69
CA GLN A 761 18.81 -2.58 -27.83
C GLN A 761 20.12 -1.80 -28.06
N LEU A 762 20.41 -1.36 -29.29
CA LEU A 762 21.62 -0.61 -29.64
C LEU A 762 21.52 0.86 -29.22
N ILE A 763 20.33 1.46 -29.31
CA ILE A 763 20.12 2.89 -29.05
C ILE A 763 19.72 3.17 -27.60
N TYR A 764 19.26 2.16 -26.86
CA TYR A 764 18.85 2.33 -25.46
C TYR A 764 20.00 2.93 -24.62
N PRO A 765 19.77 4.03 -23.90
CA PRO A 765 20.76 4.64 -22.99
C PRO A 765 21.02 3.73 -21.78
N PRO A 766 22.27 3.25 -21.54
CA PRO A 766 22.57 2.36 -20.42
C PRO A 766 22.19 2.93 -19.05
N GLU A 767 22.32 4.24 -18.87
CA GLU A 767 22.03 4.98 -17.63
C GLU A 767 20.55 5.01 -17.24
N CYS A 768 19.64 4.80 -18.20
CA CYS A 768 18.20 4.71 -17.94
C CYS A 768 17.74 3.29 -17.56
N MET A 769 18.63 2.29 -17.65
CA MET A 769 18.28 0.90 -17.39
C MET A 769 18.18 0.64 -15.88
N THR A 770 17.02 0.15 -15.45
CA THR A 770 16.77 -0.34 -14.09
C THR A 770 16.77 -1.86 -14.07
N TYR A 771 16.83 -2.44 -12.86
CA TYR A 771 16.70 -3.89 -12.68
C TYR A 771 15.37 -4.42 -13.23
N GLU A 772 14.26 -3.71 -13.00
CA GLU A 772 12.93 -4.09 -13.45
C GLU A 772 12.82 -4.07 -14.99
N LYS A 773 13.34 -3.02 -15.64
CA LYS A 773 13.40 -2.93 -17.10
C LYS A 773 14.30 -4.01 -17.71
N ALA A 774 15.46 -4.26 -17.10
CA ALA A 774 16.37 -5.31 -17.54
C ALA A 774 15.72 -6.69 -17.44
N THR A 775 14.98 -6.95 -16.36
CA THR A 775 14.26 -8.20 -16.12
C THR A 775 13.16 -8.41 -17.15
N GLU A 776 12.34 -7.40 -17.40
CA GLU A 776 11.30 -7.44 -18.42
C GLU A 776 11.89 -7.69 -19.83
N LEU A 777 12.91 -6.93 -20.21
CA LEU A 777 13.56 -7.11 -21.50
C LEU A 777 14.19 -8.51 -21.64
N ALA A 778 14.78 -9.06 -20.57
CA ALA A 778 15.30 -10.43 -20.56
C ALA A 778 14.18 -11.46 -20.77
N LEU A 779 13.04 -11.32 -20.10
CA LEU A 779 11.88 -12.20 -20.27
C LEU A 779 11.38 -12.19 -21.73
N THR A 780 11.28 -11.01 -22.35
CA THR A 780 10.77 -10.86 -23.73
C THR A 780 11.63 -11.54 -24.80
N VAL A 781 12.91 -11.82 -24.52
CA VAL A 781 13.85 -12.46 -25.46
C VAL A 781 14.29 -13.86 -25.05
N SER A 782 13.91 -14.33 -23.87
CA SER A 782 14.35 -15.60 -23.26
C SER A 782 14.26 -16.81 -24.20
N SER A 783 13.17 -16.90 -24.96
CA SER A 783 12.86 -18.01 -25.86
C SER A 783 13.51 -17.89 -27.25
N ASN A 784 13.97 -16.71 -27.65
CA ASN A 784 14.56 -16.48 -28.97
C ASN A 784 16.11 -16.40 -28.86
N PRO A 785 16.84 -17.42 -29.35
CA PRO A 785 18.29 -17.50 -29.15
C PRO A 785 19.04 -16.36 -29.83
N GLU A 786 18.58 -15.87 -30.98
CA GLU A 786 19.22 -14.75 -31.67
C GLU A 786 19.04 -13.44 -30.88
N LEU A 787 17.81 -13.13 -30.47
CA LEU A 787 17.53 -11.89 -29.73
C LEU A 787 18.18 -11.89 -28.34
N ARG A 788 18.31 -13.06 -27.71
CA ARG A 788 19.05 -13.22 -26.46
C ARG A 788 20.53 -12.88 -26.62
N ASP A 789 21.18 -13.41 -27.66
CA ASP A 789 22.60 -13.13 -27.89
C ASP A 789 22.83 -11.65 -28.23
N TYR A 790 21.90 -11.05 -28.99
CA TYR A 790 21.95 -9.63 -29.30
C TYR A 790 21.67 -8.74 -28.09
N ILE A 791 20.70 -9.02 -27.23
CA ILE A 791 20.47 -8.16 -26.06
C ILE A 791 21.67 -8.17 -25.12
N ALA A 792 22.28 -9.35 -24.93
CA ALA A 792 23.46 -9.49 -24.09
C ALA A 792 24.65 -8.70 -24.66
N LYS A 793 24.81 -8.69 -25.99
CA LYS A 793 25.87 -7.96 -26.68
C LYS A 793 25.63 -6.46 -26.82
N ASN A 794 24.42 -6.07 -27.24
CA ASN A 794 24.10 -4.73 -27.67
C ASN A 794 23.69 -3.84 -26.50
N LEU A 795 23.15 -4.43 -25.43
CA LEU A 795 22.63 -3.70 -24.28
C LEU A 795 23.38 -4.05 -22.99
N PHE A 796 23.29 -5.28 -22.50
CA PHE A 796 23.85 -5.65 -21.19
C PHE A 796 25.38 -5.55 -21.11
N ASP A 797 26.09 -5.74 -22.22
CA ASP A 797 27.54 -5.51 -22.27
C ASP A 797 27.92 -4.07 -21.90
N ARG A 798 27.08 -3.09 -22.21
CA ARG A 798 27.26 -1.66 -21.90
C ARG A 798 26.86 -1.28 -20.48
N ILE A 799 26.19 -2.19 -19.75
CA ILE A 799 25.69 -1.96 -18.40
C ILE A 799 26.59 -2.68 -17.39
N PRO A 800 27.30 -1.96 -16.50
CA PRO A 800 28.16 -2.56 -15.47
C PRO A 800 27.42 -3.54 -14.54
N GLU A 801 26.21 -3.19 -14.12
CA GLU A 801 25.38 -3.88 -13.13
C GLU A 801 24.81 -5.20 -13.67
N SER A 802 24.76 -5.38 -14.99
CA SER A 802 24.20 -6.58 -15.64
C SER A 802 24.79 -7.91 -15.16
N THR A 803 26.05 -7.90 -14.69
CA THR A 803 26.69 -9.07 -14.07
C THR A 803 26.03 -9.45 -12.74
N HIS A 804 25.73 -8.47 -11.91
CA HIS A 804 25.08 -8.66 -10.61
C HIS A 804 23.61 -9.02 -10.81
N TRP A 805 22.92 -8.41 -11.77
CA TRP A 805 21.56 -8.80 -12.14
C TRP A 805 21.49 -10.24 -12.67
N ALA A 806 22.41 -10.65 -13.54
CA ALA A 806 22.48 -12.03 -14.03
C ALA A 806 22.76 -13.02 -12.88
N LEU A 807 23.59 -12.66 -11.91
CA LEU A 807 23.82 -13.46 -10.71
C LEU A 807 22.58 -13.48 -9.79
N ASP A 808 21.88 -12.37 -9.63
CA ASP A 808 20.64 -12.26 -8.86
C ASP A 808 19.56 -13.19 -9.46
N TRP A 809 19.27 -13.06 -10.76
CA TRP A 809 18.39 -13.97 -11.50
C TRP A 809 18.82 -15.44 -11.38
N SER A 810 20.11 -15.71 -11.20
CA SER A 810 20.65 -17.06 -11.12
C SER A 810 20.62 -17.67 -9.73
N LEU A 811 20.85 -16.89 -8.66
CA LEU A 811 21.17 -17.40 -7.32
C LEU A 811 20.12 -17.05 -6.26
N CYS A 812 19.43 -15.93 -6.44
CA CYS A 812 18.46 -15.36 -5.51
C CYS A 812 17.18 -16.22 -5.48
N SER A 813 16.58 -16.41 -4.30
CA SER A 813 15.47 -17.35 -4.12
C SER A 813 14.10 -16.75 -4.43
N ASN A 814 13.97 -15.42 -4.39
CA ASN A 814 12.71 -14.67 -4.52
C ASN A 814 12.46 -14.07 -5.91
N VAL A 815 13.28 -14.42 -6.91
CA VAL A 815 13.08 -13.93 -8.29
C VAL A 815 11.95 -14.72 -8.95
N SER A 816 10.83 -14.04 -9.18
CA SER A 816 9.72 -14.54 -10.01
C SER A 816 10.21 -14.85 -11.43
N SER A 817 9.71 -15.92 -12.05
CA SER A 817 10.11 -16.33 -13.41
C SER A 817 11.61 -16.62 -13.59
N ARG A 818 12.26 -17.09 -12.52
CA ARG A 818 13.68 -17.44 -12.53
C ARG A 818 14.05 -18.40 -13.66
N GLN A 819 13.23 -19.42 -13.92
CA GLN A 819 13.54 -20.43 -14.95
C GLN A 819 13.63 -19.82 -16.36
N GLU A 820 12.78 -18.85 -16.66
CA GLU A 820 12.73 -18.11 -17.91
C GLU A 820 13.91 -17.15 -18.07
N LEU A 821 14.42 -16.59 -16.96
CA LEU A 821 15.55 -15.66 -16.95
C LEU A 821 16.91 -16.34 -17.07
N LEU A 822 17.06 -17.57 -16.55
CA LEU A 822 18.35 -18.28 -16.51
C LEU A 822 19.08 -18.35 -17.86
N PRO A 823 18.43 -18.63 -19.01
CA PRO A 823 19.13 -18.65 -20.30
C PRO A 823 19.79 -17.30 -20.63
N VAL A 824 19.12 -16.18 -20.35
CA VAL A 824 19.65 -14.83 -20.59
C VAL A 824 20.76 -14.53 -19.60
N ALA A 825 20.57 -14.85 -18.32
CA ALA A 825 21.58 -14.69 -17.28
C ALA A 825 22.88 -15.41 -17.64
N PHE A 826 22.81 -16.67 -18.08
CA PHE A 826 23.97 -17.45 -18.49
C PHE A 826 24.65 -16.87 -19.73
N THR A 827 23.88 -16.39 -20.72
CA THR A 827 24.46 -15.70 -21.88
C THR A 827 25.21 -14.43 -21.45
N ILE A 828 24.69 -13.62 -20.51
CA ILE A 828 25.38 -12.44 -19.98
C ILE A 828 26.69 -12.87 -19.30
N LEU A 829 26.63 -13.87 -18.41
CA LEU A 829 27.79 -14.36 -17.67
C LEU A 829 28.88 -14.93 -18.59
N VAL A 830 28.52 -15.72 -19.61
CA VAL A 830 29.46 -16.21 -20.64
C VAL A 830 30.26 -15.05 -21.23
N ARG A 831 29.55 -14.00 -21.67
CA ARG A 831 30.18 -12.87 -22.35
C ARG A 831 31.08 -12.07 -21.41
N LYS A 832 30.64 -11.85 -20.17
CA LYS A 832 31.39 -11.06 -19.18
C LYS A 832 32.61 -11.84 -18.68
N ILE A 833 32.50 -13.14 -18.41
CA ILE A 833 33.63 -14.00 -18.02
C ILE A 833 34.69 -14.06 -19.13
N THR A 834 34.27 -14.21 -20.39
CA THR A 834 35.19 -14.18 -21.54
C THR A 834 35.92 -12.82 -21.68
N LYS A 835 35.38 -11.75 -21.08
CA LYS A 835 36.00 -10.42 -21.01
C LYS A 835 36.75 -10.16 -19.70
N GLY A 836 36.99 -11.19 -18.89
CA GLY A 836 37.74 -11.10 -17.64
C GLY A 836 36.92 -10.81 -16.38
N PHE A 837 35.58 -10.91 -16.42
CA PHE A 837 34.77 -10.84 -15.20
C PHE A 837 35.02 -12.07 -14.32
N ILE A 838 35.25 -11.82 -13.03
CA ILE A 838 35.54 -12.85 -12.04
C ILE A 838 34.37 -12.88 -11.05
N ILE A 839 33.72 -14.04 -10.94
CA ILE A 839 32.64 -14.26 -9.96
C ILE A 839 33.27 -14.34 -8.56
N GLN A 840 32.84 -13.51 -7.62
CA GLN A 840 33.27 -13.52 -6.22
C GLN A 840 32.09 -13.18 -5.33
N PRO A 841 31.99 -13.74 -4.10
CA PRO A 841 32.94 -14.62 -3.42
C PRO A 841 32.89 -16.11 -3.87
N PRO A 842 33.79 -16.97 -3.35
CA PRO A 842 33.85 -18.40 -3.72
C PRO A 842 32.54 -19.18 -3.54
N MET A 843 31.70 -18.77 -2.58
CA MET A 843 30.40 -19.40 -2.38
C MET A 843 29.45 -19.24 -3.59
N TRP A 844 29.46 -18.08 -4.25
CA TRP A 844 28.65 -17.87 -5.46
C TRP A 844 29.11 -18.81 -6.56
N ARG A 845 30.42 -19.00 -6.68
CA ARG A 845 31.00 -19.92 -7.66
C ARG A 845 30.51 -21.34 -7.43
N GLN A 846 30.59 -21.82 -6.19
CA GLN A 846 30.18 -23.18 -5.87
C GLN A 846 28.67 -23.39 -6.13
N ARG A 847 27.83 -22.43 -5.72
CA ARG A 847 26.38 -22.51 -5.94
C ARG A 847 26.03 -22.49 -7.42
N LEU A 848 26.64 -21.59 -8.20
CA LEU A 848 26.44 -21.53 -9.64
C LEU A 848 26.92 -22.81 -10.33
N LEU A 849 28.10 -23.32 -9.97
CA LEU A 849 28.64 -24.56 -10.52
C LEU A 849 27.70 -25.74 -10.25
N ASN A 850 27.26 -25.92 -9.01
CA ASN A 850 26.31 -26.99 -8.64
C ASN A 850 25.01 -26.86 -9.43
N MET A 851 24.45 -25.65 -9.53
CA MET A 851 23.23 -25.41 -10.30
C MET A 851 23.41 -25.77 -11.79
N LEU A 852 24.54 -25.41 -12.41
CA LEU A 852 24.81 -25.75 -13.81
C LEU A 852 24.93 -27.26 -14.01
N LEU A 853 25.61 -27.96 -13.10
CA LEU A 853 25.71 -29.41 -13.13
C LEU A 853 24.33 -30.08 -12.93
N ASP A 854 23.51 -29.56 -12.03
CA ASP A 854 22.16 -30.10 -11.78
C ASP A 854 21.25 -29.91 -13.01
N ILE A 855 21.25 -28.72 -13.62
CA ILE A 855 20.51 -28.42 -14.86
C ILE A 855 20.92 -29.37 -16.00
N LEU A 856 22.22 -29.64 -16.14
CA LEU A 856 22.73 -30.52 -17.19
C LEU A 856 22.49 -32.01 -16.89
N SER A 857 22.27 -32.39 -15.63
CA SER A 857 22.05 -33.79 -15.23
C SER A 857 20.66 -34.32 -15.58
N ASP A 858 19.73 -33.47 -16.00
CA ASP A 858 18.43 -33.91 -16.52
C ASP A 858 18.56 -34.52 -17.93
N GLY A 859 18.73 -35.84 -17.96
CA GLY A 859 18.83 -36.64 -19.18
C GLY A 859 17.49 -37.15 -19.73
N THR A 860 16.34 -36.71 -19.19
CA THR A 860 15.01 -37.21 -19.58
C THR A 860 14.53 -36.70 -20.95
N VAL A 861 15.16 -35.63 -21.46
CA VAL A 861 14.82 -35.01 -22.74
C VAL A 861 15.54 -35.67 -23.92
N ALA A 862 14.86 -35.75 -25.07
CA ALA A 862 15.44 -36.30 -26.30
C ALA A 862 16.48 -35.37 -26.95
N TYR A 863 16.42 -34.06 -26.65
CA TYR A 863 17.31 -33.03 -27.19
C TYR A 863 17.62 -31.97 -26.12
N PRO A 864 18.82 -31.35 -26.14
CA PRO A 864 19.18 -30.29 -25.20
C PRO A 864 18.19 -29.13 -25.23
N THR A 865 17.63 -28.79 -24.06
CA THR A 865 16.75 -27.62 -23.89
C THR A 865 17.53 -26.32 -24.07
N THR A 866 16.82 -25.20 -24.28
CA THR A 866 17.43 -23.86 -24.35
C THR A 866 18.28 -23.57 -23.11
N LEU A 867 17.76 -23.88 -21.93
CA LEU A 867 18.44 -23.71 -20.65
C LEU A 867 19.72 -24.56 -20.57
N GLN A 868 19.64 -25.84 -20.93
CA GLN A 868 20.79 -26.75 -20.94
C GLN A 868 21.89 -26.27 -21.90
N ARG A 869 21.53 -25.79 -23.10
CA ARG A 869 22.50 -25.25 -24.06
C ARG A 869 23.25 -24.04 -23.52
N THR A 870 22.54 -23.11 -22.88
CA THR A 870 23.15 -21.94 -22.26
C THR A 870 23.99 -22.30 -21.02
N ALA A 871 23.54 -23.27 -20.23
CA ALA A 871 24.28 -23.77 -19.07
C ALA A 871 25.59 -24.47 -19.49
N LEU A 872 25.53 -25.33 -20.52
CA LEU A 872 26.69 -25.97 -21.12
C LEU A 872 27.69 -24.94 -21.65
N LEU A 873 27.22 -23.93 -22.37
CA LEU A 873 28.07 -22.87 -22.88
C LEU A 873 28.77 -22.09 -21.76
N LEU A 874 28.04 -21.76 -20.68
CA LEU A 874 28.61 -21.11 -19.50
C LEU A 874 29.66 -21.98 -18.83
N LEU A 875 29.36 -23.26 -18.60
CA LEU A 875 30.28 -24.19 -17.96
C LEU A 875 31.59 -24.34 -18.75
N LYS A 876 31.49 -24.48 -20.07
CA LYS A 876 32.64 -24.56 -20.98
C LYS A 876 33.49 -23.29 -20.97
N ARG A 877 32.86 -22.13 -21.16
CA ARG A 877 33.58 -20.84 -21.21
C ARG A 877 34.17 -20.47 -19.86
N TRP A 878 33.48 -20.77 -18.78
CA TRP A 878 33.97 -20.49 -17.44
C TRP A 878 35.13 -21.40 -17.03
N GLY A 879 35.03 -22.72 -17.25
CA GLY A 879 36.15 -23.63 -17.01
C GLY A 879 37.37 -23.34 -17.90
N ARG A 880 37.16 -22.79 -19.10
CA ARG A 880 38.26 -22.36 -19.96
C ARG A 880 39.01 -21.16 -19.37
N GLU A 881 38.31 -20.17 -18.84
CA GLU A 881 38.91 -18.96 -18.28
C GLU A 881 39.35 -19.09 -16.80
N ASP A 882 38.80 -20.03 -16.03
CA ASP A 882 39.11 -20.24 -14.60
C ASP A 882 39.64 -21.65 -14.35
N LYS A 883 40.95 -21.75 -14.07
CA LYS A 883 41.65 -23.01 -13.83
C LYS A 883 41.07 -23.80 -12.64
N ALA A 884 40.71 -23.13 -11.55
CA ALA A 884 40.20 -23.83 -10.36
C ALA A 884 38.83 -24.46 -10.64
N ILE A 885 37.98 -23.74 -11.38
CA ILE A 885 36.68 -24.27 -11.83
C ILE A 885 36.86 -25.41 -12.84
N ARG A 886 37.84 -25.30 -13.74
CA ARG A 886 38.18 -26.40 -14.67
C ARG A 886 38.48 -27.71 -13.95
N GLU A 887 39.35 -27.65 -12.95
CA GLU A 887 39.74 -28.82 -12.15
C GLU A 887 38.54 -29.41 -11.41
N GLN A 888 37.65 -28.56 -10.87
CA GLN A 888 36.41 -29.01 -10.22
C GLN A 888 35.43 -29.66 -11.20
N ILE A 889 35.26 -29.12 -12.41
CA ILE A 889 34.37 -29.70 -13.43
C ILE A 889 34.88 -31.08 -13.85
N LEU A 890 36.17 -31.19 -14.21
CA LEU A 890 36.78 -32.43 -14.69
C LEU A 890 36.81 -33.54 -13.62
N SER A 891 36.88 -33.16 -12.34
CA SER A 891 36.83 -34.09 -11.21
C SER A 891 35.42 -34.31 -10.64
N SER A 892 34.38 -33.69 -11.22
CA SER A 892 33.02 -33.80 -10.70
C SER A 892 32.43 -35.20 -10.90
N THR A 893 31.68 -35.65 -9.89
CA THR A 893 30.93 -36.92 -9.98
C THR A 893 29.89 -36.88 -11.08
N SER A 894 29.23 -35.73 -11.30
CA SER A 894 28.26 -35.52 -12.37
C SER A 894 28.86 -35.82 -13.74
N LEU A 895 30.01 -35.22 -14.09
CA LEU A 895 30.66 -35.46 -15.39
C LEU A 895 31.03 -36.93 -15.57
N SER A 896 31.56 -37.58 -14.53
CA SER A 896 31.89 -39.01 -14.59
C SER A 896 30.65 -39.89 -14.81
N GLY A 897 29.54 -39.56 -14.14
CA GLY A 897 28.26 -40.26 -14.29
C GLY A 897 27.67 -40.08 -15.69
N TRP A 898 27.77 -38.88 -16.26
CA TRP A 898 27.30 -38.58 -17.61
C TRP A 898 28.02 -39.40 -18.69
N ARG A 899 29.35 -39.59 -18.58
CA ARG A 899 30.13 -40.44 -19.50
C ARG A 899 29.63 -41.88 -19.56
N SER A 900 29.19 -42.40 -18.42
CA SER A 900 28.65 -43.77 -18.29
C SER A 900 27.13 -43.87 -18.44
N SER A 901 26.44 -42.76 -18.72
CA SER A 901 24.98 -42.71 -18.77
C SER A 901 24.41 -43.38 -20.02
N GLU A 902 23.24 -44.00 -19.89
CA GLU A 902 22.49 -44.50 -21.06
C GLU A 902 21.93 -43.35 -21.92
N SER A 903 21.71 -42.17 -21.32
CA SER A 903 21.24 -40.97 -22.03
C SER A 903 22.28 -40.49 -23.03
N LEU A 904 21.89 -40.38 -24.30
CA LEU A 904 22.75 -39.87 -25.38
C LEU A 904 23.12 -38.40 -25.15
N VAL A 905 22.17 -37.59 -24.68
CA VAL A 905 22.37 -36.16 -24.42
C VAL A 905 23.42 -35.94 -23.33
N LEU A 906 23.36 -36.73 -22.24
CA LEU A 906 24.35 -36.64 -21.16
C LEU A 906 25.76 -37.03 -21.63
N ARG A 907 25.88 -38.07 -22.46
CA ARG A 907 27.17 -38.46 -23.05
C ARG A 907 27.72 -37.37 -23.97
N GLU A 908 26.87 -36.76 -24.79
CA GLU A 908 27.25 -35.64 -25.67
C GLU A 908 27.75 -34.44 -24.86
N PHE A 909 27.07 -34.07 -23.77
CA PHE A 909 27.54 -33.01 -22.87
C PHE A 909 28.90 -33.35 -22.25
N ALA A 910 29.09 -34.59 -21.81
CA ALA A 910 30.35 -35.01 -21.21
C ALA A 910 31.51 -34.95 -22.20
N ASP A 911 31.30 -35.40 -23.43
CA ASP A 911 32.31 -35.37 -24.50
C ASP A 911 32.66 -33.92 -24.88
N ASP A 912 31.66 -33.05 -25.05
CA ASP A 912 31.85 -31.64 -25.42
C ASP A 912 32.58 -30.85 -24.32
N ILE A 913 32.23 -31.06 -23.04
CA ILE A 913 32.92 -30.43 -21.90
C ILE A 913 34.37 -30.92 -21.82
N THR A 914 34.58 -32.23 -21.92
CA THR A 914 35.91 -32.83 -21.83
C THR A 914 36.81 -32.27 -22.93
N PHE A 915 36.31 -32.28 -24.16
CA PHE A 915 37.02 -31.76 -25.32
C PHE A 915 37.40 -30.28 -25.15
N GLU A 916 36.46 -29.40 -24.79
CA GLU A 916 36.76 -27.97 -24.65
C GLU A 916 37.79 -27.70 -23.53
N LEU A 917 37.66 -28.38 -22.38
CA LEU A 917 38.48 -28.08 -21.20
C LEU A 917 39.87 -28.73 -21.22
N GLU A 918 40.04 -29.87 -21.89
CA GLU A 918 41.33 -30.55 -22.02
C GLU A 918 42.15 -30.01 -23.21
N GLU A 919 41.50 -29.72 -24.35
CA GLU A 919 42.21 -29.33 -25.60
C GLU A 919 42.41 -27.81 -25.75
N TYR A 920 41.54 -26.98 -25.14
CA TYR A 920 41.61 -25.52 -25.27
C TYR A 920 41.73 -24.75 -23.93
N PRO A 921 42.72 -25.03 -23.07
CA PRO A 921 43.09 -24.12 -21.98
C PRO A 921 43.31 -22.68 -22.46
N SER A 922 42.65 -21.69 -21.83
CA SER A 922 43.21 -20.34 -21.81
C SER A 922 44.44 -20.36 -20.87
N ASN A 923 45.54 -19.74 -21.30
CA ASN A 923 46.83 -19.69 -20.59
C ASN A 923 46.81 -18.74 -19.39
#